data_AF-A0A067MCG7-F1
#
_entry.id   AF-A0A067MCG7-F1
#
_cell.length_a   1.000
_cell.length_b   1.000
_cell.length_c   1.000
_cell.angle_alpha   90.00
_cell.angle_beta   90.00
_cell.angle_gamma   90.00
#
_symmetry.space_group_name_H-M   'P 1'
#
loop_
_entity.id
_entity.type
_entity.pdbx_description
1 polymer ?
#
loop_
_entity_poly.entity_id
_entity_poly.type
_entity_poly.pdbx_seq_one_letter_code
_entity_poly.pdbx_strand_id
1 'polypeptide(L)'
;MRVARRESAHISALPSHISCSIPIPIPISMAYKRVSTFSALSKPIDITNEELIQHRRARVIPLSLSPFVDGPVRRNRLGSYDVDEKALLEAEVYDPKSDEEVGERPPAWLDLFYDLAWAATFANLTQNTVISTAATATSYSAFFTIAYWMWVTQVAYDVKFYTNDWFHRCMMFLQLSLYGALAAFTQNFDLTAFITHAPTGQLGATQGTVGFLGLSSNPEAAARRYADIQFEGIALILALSRTLLLIQYLVVLKYAGRQRNWRFYAIAGSLFVSAVLFYISFAYISAKYSDRTGAIVKYIFWGTALFVELCGYAVFKPPTNLRSTGSLTGRLGTLVTIILGEGINSISGSFQFLVQGFEFNFKVAAQLGCTAVIVYMTFYLYFESSRPRLSRNRRQTWIMLHLPYLLFVLLLLEGLKNILIWSGLLQSLQFVLNGMGESISAAFDNADEGSNPITLLGNANSTLTPLLDKLGLSWPIELQKLVDFTKEKNTTLTPDDLFVVGYQRLILKVVLNVFAPFVALNSLDNGIQAQIVWYQTNDTAVLQDAWNDTSSPNLEKVVDAIAAPQVQSARSIMALCGGTLVFLALLNVTQAWPKDRYAWGSFLSRLTMGLILTALLALNIGSNQDYSLDEDSNGPPVWRWLDDLWAIPTLAIALGLQGVIDHVLLHYAVKAADAAAPVDPIFSSESGYPLQKLHTAESDYSYNPVSPGTAKEDEAFENESSRLKTMWNK
;
A
#
# COMPACT_ATOMS: atom_id res chain seq x y z
N MET A 1 -30.11 -26.97 46.17
CA MET A 1 -30.89 -28.23 46.05
C MET A 1 -32.34 -27.86 45.76
N ARG A 2 -32.88 -28.37 44.64
CA ARG A 2 -34.28 -28.62 44.25
C ARG A 2 -35.42 -27.71 44.76
N VAL A 3 -35.98 -26.98 43.78
CA VAL A 3 -37.41 -26.70 43.51
C VAL A 3 -38.43 -27.45 44.37
N ALA A 4 -39.39 -26.69 44.93
CA ALA A 4 -40.76 -27.13 45.18
C ALA A 4 -41.74 -25.95 45.14
N ARG A 5 -42.97 -26.25 44.75
CA ARG A 5 -44.07 -25.45 44.21
C ARG A 5 -45.27 -25.53 45.17
N ARG A 6 -46.17 -24.51 45.21
CA ARG A 6 -47.67 -24.57 45.28
C ARG A 6 -48.31 -23.44 46.12
N GLU A 7 -49.21 -22.65 45.52
CA GLU A 7 -50.71 -22.65 45.62
C GLU A 7 -51.21 -22.05 46.94
N SER A 8 -52.20 -21.16 47.07
CA SER A 8 -53.59 -21.12 46.59
C SER A 8 -54.24 -19.81 47.18
N ALA A 9 -55.03 -19.03 46.44
CA ALA A 9 -56.50 -18.99 46.33
C ALA A 9 -57.28 -18.09 47.33
N HIS A 10 -58.33 -17.44 46.78
CA HIS A 10 -59.63 -17.08 47.37
C HIS A 10 -60.02 -15.62 47.78
N ILE A 11 -61.02 -15.10 47.02
CA ILE A 11 -62.39 -14.68 47.45
C ILE A 11 -62.78 -13.19 47.62
N SER A 12 -63.94 -12.90 47.00
CA SER A 12 -65.05 -11.98 47.34
C SER A 12 -65.11 -10.59 46.69
N ALA A 13 -66.36 -10.17 46.49
CA ALA A 13 -66.84 -9.19 45.53
C ALA A 13 -67.82 -8.20 46.20
N LEU A 14 -68.00 -7.02 45.56
CA LEU A 14 -69.05 -5.98 45.71
C LEU A 14 -69.02 -5.07 46.97
N PRO A 15 -69.66 -3.86 46.95
CA PRO A 15 -69.86 -2.88 45.86
C PRO A 15 -69.81 -1.36 46.25
N SER A 16 -69.94 -0.50 45.22
CA SER A 16 -70.65 0.80 45.15
C SER A 16 -70.15 2.10 45.84
N HIS A 17 -69.79 3.06 44.97
CA HIS A 17 -70.29 4.46 44.81
C HIS A 17 -69.99 5.61 45.82
N ILE A 18 -69.44 6.70 45.23
CA ILE A 18 -69.70 8.17 45.43
C ILE A 18 -68.59 9.08 46.07
N SER A 19 -68.09 9.98 45.19
CA SER A 19 -67.68 11.40 45.31
C SER A 19 -66.52 11.92 46.21
N CYS A 20 -65.37 12.16 45.55
CA CYS A 20 -64.64 13.43 45.33
C CYS A 20 -64.44 14.50 46.45
N SER A 21 -63.17 14.73 46.83
CA SER A 21 -62.55 16.06 47.15
C SER A 21 -61.01 16.01 47.38
N ILE A 22 -60.22 16.19 46.29
CA ILE A 22 -59.01 17.06 46.05
C ILE A 22 -58.17 17.56 47.29
N PRO A 23 -56.80 17.75 47.30
CA PRO A 23 -55.66 17.21 46.49
C PRO A 23 -54.19 17.14 47.12
N ILE A 24 -53.23 16.50 46.39
CA ILE A 24 -51.71 16.67 46.29
C ILE A 24 -50.76 16.13 47.43
N PRO A 25 -49.49 15.63 47.23
CA PRO A 25 -48.75 14.98 46.10
C PRO A 25 -47.86 13.71 46.43
N ILE A 26 -47.20 13.16 45.38
CA ILE A 26 -45.91 12.38 45.29
C ILE A 26 -45.97 10.82 45.40
N PRO A 27 -45.25 10.00 44.58
CA PRO A 27 -45.03 9.99 43.13
C PRO A 27 -45.38 8.59 42.51
N ILE A 28 -46.05 8.50 41.36
CA ILE A 28 -46.21 7.21 40.67
C ILE A 28 -45.07 7.02 39.68
N SER A 29 -44.17 6.10 40.05
CA SER A 29 -43.31 5.33 39.15
C SER A 29 -44.14 4.76 37.99
N MET A 30 -44.01 5.34 36.80
CA MET A 30 -44.39 4.63 35.57
C MET A 30 -43.29 3.62 35.26
N ALA A 31 -43.51 2.40 35.73
CA ALA A 31 -42.75 1.24 35.29
C ALA A 31 -42.94 1.05 33.78
N TYR A 32 -41.92 1.43 33.00
CA TYR A 32 -41.77 0.97 31.62
C TYR A 32 -41.69 -0.56 31.66
N LYS A 33 -42.77 -1.22 31.24
CA LYS A 33 -42.81 -2.68 31.15
C LYS A 33 -41.81 -3.11 30.08
N ARG A 34 -40.60 -3.46 30.51
CA ARG A 34 -39.54 -4.04 29.66
C ARG A 34 -40.13 -5.25 28.95
N VAL A 35 -40.41 -5.09 27.65
CA VAL A 35 -40.79 -6.19 26.78
C VAL A 35 -39.67 -7.24 26.90
N SER A 36 -40.02 -8.46 27.33
CA SER A 36 -39.04 -9.54 27.38
C SER A 36 -38.50 -9.75 25.97
N THR A 37 -37.18 -9.85 25.83
CA THR A 37 -36.46 -9.92 24.55
C THR A 37 -36.99 -11.00 23.60
N PHE A 38 -37.66 -12.03 24.11
CA PHE A 38 -38.28 -13.10 23.32
C PHE A 38 -39.68 -12.79 22.78
N SER A 39 -40.45 -11.87 23.38
CA SER A 39 -41.77 -11.47 22.85
C SER A 39 -41.65 -10.65 21.55
N ALA A 40 -40.49 -10.08 21.29
CA ALA A 40 -40.19 -9.40 20.03
C ALA A 40 -40.02 -10.41 18.87
N LEU A 41 -39.52 -11.63 19.14
CA LEU A 41 -39.35 -12.70 18.14
C LEU A 41 -40.68 -13.32 17.69
N SER A 42 -41.71 -13.30 18.54
CA SER A 42 -43.03 -13.86 18.23
C SER A 42 -43.98 -12.85 17.56
N LYS A 43 -43.53 -11.63 17.26
CA LYS A 43 -44.36 -10.64 16.58
C LYS A 43 -44.65 -11.11 15.15
N PRO A 44 -45.93 -11.13 14.72
CA PRO A 44 -46.26 -11.44 13.33
C PRO A 44 -45.61 -10.41 12.40
N ILE A 45 -45.32 -10.83 11.17
CA ILE A 45 -44.77 -9.94 10.14
C ILE A 45 -45.80 -8.82 9.92
N ASP A 46 -45.36 -7.58 10.07
CA ASP A 46 -46.18 -6.42 9.73
C ASP A 46 -46.33 -6.36 8.22
N ILE A 47 -47.52 -6.70 7.73
CA ILE A 47 -47.86 -6.72 6.30
C ILE A 47 -48.13 -5.31 5.78
N THR A 48 -48.40 -4.35 6.69
CA THR A 48 -48.76 -2.98 6.33
C THR A 48 -47.54 -2.09 6.08
N ASN A 49 -46.38 -2.47 6.63
CA ASN A 49 -45.12 -1.78 6.39
C ASN A 49 -44.50 -2.27 5.06
N GLU A 50 -44.98 -1.69 3.96
CA GLU A 50 -44.56 -2.04 2.62
C GLU A 50 -43.06 -1.78 2.39
N GLU A 51 -42.51 -0.71 2.96
CA GLU A 51 -41.07 -0.40 2.91
C GLU A 51 -40.23 -1.50 3.56
N LEU A 52 -40.62 -1.99 4.74
CA LEU A 52 -39.92 -3.07 5.43
C LEU A 52 -39.99 -4.38 4.63
N ILE A 53 -41.11 -4.65 3.97
CA ILE A 53 -41.28 -5.83 3.12
C ILE A 53 -40.44 -5.71 1.86
N GLN A 54 -40.44 -4.55 1.20
CA GLN A 54 -39.58 -4.29 0.06
C GLN A 54 -38.10 -4.39 0.45
N HIS A 55 -37.72 -3.82 1.60
CA HIS A 55 -36.37 -3.95 2.15
C HIS A 55 -36.01 -5.41 2.44
N ARG A 56 -36.92 -6.21 3.02
CA ARG A 56 -36.69 -7.65 3.28
C ARG A 56 -36.55 -8.42 1.99
N ARG A 57 -37.43 -8.19 1.00
CA ARG A 57 -37.37 -8.81 -0.33
C ARG A 57 -36.06 -8.47 -1.04
N ALA A 58 -35.60 -7.22 -0.96
CA ALA A 58 -34.31 -6.79 -1.50
C ALA A 58 -33.11 -7.43 -0.78
N ARG A 59 -33.26 -7.86 0.49
CA ARG A 59 -32.23 -8.61 1.24
C ARG A 59 -32.26 -10.12 1.01
N VAL A 60 -33.33 -10.69 0.44
CA VAL A 60 -33.37 -12.12 0.13
C VAL A 60 -32.46 -12.39 -1.06
N ILE A 61 -31.29 -12.94 -0.76
CA ILE A 61 -30.26 -13.26 -1.75
C ILE A 61 -30.53 -14.69 -2.28
N PRO A 62 -30.75 -14.89 -3.59
CA PRO A 62 -30.92 -16.21 -4.18
C PRO A 62 -29.63 -17.05 -4.05
N LEU A 63 -29.77 -18.37 -4.12
CA LEU A 63 -28.62 -19.28 -4.01
C LEU A 63 -27.65 -19.12 -5.19
N SER A 64 -28.21 -19.06 -6.42
CA SER A 64 -27.48 -18.69 -7.63
C SER A 64 -28.40 -18.01 -8.63
N LEU A 65 -27.90 -17.02 -9.36
CA LEU A 65 -28.65 -16.26 -10.37
C LEU A 65 -27.91 -16.22 -11.71
N SER A 66 -28.64 -16.27 -12.83
CA SER A 66 -28.04 -16.20 -14.16
C SER A 66 -27.45 -14.80 -14.41
N PRO A 67 -26.20 -14.70 -14.92
CA PRO A 67 -25.57 -13.41 -15.24
C PRO A 67 -26.04 -12.80 -16.58
N PHE A 68 -26.93 -13.50 -17.29
CA PHE A 68 -27.49 -13.08 -18.58
C PHE A 68 -28.88 -12.46 -18.36
N VAL A 69 -29.22 -11.43 -19.14
CA VAL A 69 -30.56 -10.84 -19.13
C VAL A 69 -31.55 -11.92 -19.61
N ASP A 70 -32.49 -12.29 -18.76
CA ASP A 70 -33.56 -13.21 -19.16
C ASP A 70 -34.48 -12.45 -20.13
N GLY A 71 -34.81 -13.04 -21.30
CA GLY A 71 -35.84 -12.48 -22.19
C GLY A 71 -37.19 -12.31 -21.48
N PRO A 72 -38.17 -11.59 -22.07
CA PRO A 72 -39.31 -11.04 -21.36
C PRO A 72 -39.96 -12.10 -20.46
N VAL A 73 -39.98 -11.78 -19.17
CA VAL A 73 -40.48 -12.65 -18.11
C VAL A 73 -41.90 -13.06 -18.49
N ARG A 74 -42.10 -14.36 -18.75
CA ARG A 74 -43.44 -14.93 -18.89
C ARG A 74 -44.09 -14.90 -17.50
N ARG A 75 -44.61 -13.74 -17.08
CA ARG A 75 -45.46 -13.61 -15.89
C ARG A 75 -46.64 -14.54 -16.10
N ASN A 76 -46.74 -15.57 -15.27
CA ASN A 76 -47.98 -16.30 -15.12
C ASN A 76 -48.50 -16.13 -13.70
N ARG A 77 -49.72 -15.56 -13.65
CA ARG A 77 -50.72 -15.58 -12.58
C ARG A 77 -50.43 -14.77 -11.33
N LEU A 78 -50.64 -13.46 -11.42
CA LEU A 78 -51.61 -12.71 -10.61
C LEU A 78 -51.66 -11.30 -11.21
N GLY A 79 -52.83 -10.93 -11.72
CA GLY A 79 -53.00 -9.75 -12.57
C GLY A 79 -52.76 -8.44 -11.85
N SER A 80 -52.23 -7.46 -12.59
CA SER A 80 -52.55 -6.03 -12.48
C SER A 80 -51.59 -5.23 -13.39
N TYR A 81 -52.20 -4.39 -14.23
CA TYR A 81 -51.66 -3.37 -15.15
C TYR A 81 -50.66 -3.80 -16.24
N ASP A 82 -51.19 -3.91 -17.46
CA ASP A 82 -50.45 -3.74 -18.72
C ASP A 82 -49.91 -2.32 -18.78
N VAL A 83 -48.64 -2.16 -18.39
CA VAL A 83 -47.79 -1.14 -18.99
C VAL A 83 -47.07 -1.86 -20.11
N ASP A 84 -47.24 -1.37 -21.34
CA ASP A 84 -46.61 -1.91 -22.54
C ASP A 84 -45.09 -1.79 -22.37
N GLU A 85 -44.48 -2.82 -21.78
CA GLU A 85 -43.07 -2.88 -21.37
C GLU A 85 -42.15 -2.75 -22.59
N LYS A 86 -42.66 -3.07 -23.78
CA LYS A 86 -42.00 -2.76 -25.05
C LYS A 86 -41.90 -1.27 -25.32
N ALA A 87 -42.93 -0.48 -25.00
CA ALA A 87 -42.87 0.97 -25.17
C ALA A 87 -41.95 1.65 -24.15
N LEU A 88 -41.78 1.09 -22.94
CA LEU A 88 -40.77 1.57 -21.97
C LEU A 88 -39.35 1.12 -22.33
N LEU A 89 -39.17 -0.11 -22.82
CA LEU A 89 -37.88 -0.61 -23.32
C LEU A 89 -37.47 0.03 -24.66
N GLU A 90 -38.43 0.53 -25.45
CA GLU A 90 -38.18 1.34 -26.64
C GLU A 90 -38.01 2.84 -26.30
N ALA A 91 -38.57 3.33 -25.18
CA ALA A 91 -38.38 4.69 -24.69
C ALA A 91 -37.05 4.86 -23.92
N GLU A 92 -36.56 3.81 -23.27
CA GLU A 92 -35.21 3.73 -22.74
C GLU A 92 -34.30 3.26 -23.88
N VAL A 93 -34.07 4.17 -24.82
CA VAL A 93 -33.14 3.99 -25.94
C VAL A 93 -31.80 3.56 -25.34
N TYR A 94 -31.52 2.25 -25.40
CA TYR A 94 -30.18 1.72 -25.25
C TYR A 94 -29.35 2.39 -26.34
N ASP A 95 -28.70 3.50 -26.01
CA ASP A 95 -27.66 4.06 -26.83
C ASP A 95 -26.44 3.16 -26.61
N PRO A 96 -26.00 2.38 -27.61
CA PRO A 96 -24.79 1.58 -27.47
C PRO A 96 -23.52 2.43 -27.24
N LYS A 97 -23.66 3.77 -27.13
CA LYS A 97 -22.61 4.75 -26.85
C LYS A 97 -22.68 5.37 -25.45
N SER A 98 -23.70 5.11 -24.61
CA SER A 98 -23.71 5.54 -23.21
C SER A 98 -22.99 4.51 -22.32
N ASP A 99 -21.78 4.84 -21.85
CA ASP A 99 -21.01 4.07 -20.85
C ASP A 99 -21.59 4.23 -19.42
N GLU A 100 -22.91 4.39 -19.27
CA GLU A 100 -23.51 4.25 -17.94
C GLU A 100 -23.32 2.81 -17.51
N GLU A 101 -22.79 2.64 -16.30
CA GLU A 101 -22.48 1.33 -15.75
C GLU A 101 -23.78 0.66 -15.31
N VAL A 102 -24.52 0.13 -16.29
CA VAL A 102 -25.81 -0.52 -16.07
C VAL A 102 -25.58 -1.95 -15.61
N GLY A 103 -26.03 -2.26 -14.39
CA GLY A 103 -26.08 -3.63 -13.88
C GLY A 103 -25.90 -3.82 -12.39
N GLU A 104 -26.21 -5.04 -11.92
CA GLU A 104 -25.95 -5.46 -10.54
C GLU A 104 -24.44 -5.52 -10.27
N ARG A 105 -23.97 -4.69 -9.35
CA ARG A 105 -22.58 -4.68 -8.87
C ARG A 105 -22.44 -5.40 -7.54
N PRO A 106 -21.24 -5.92 -7.21
CA PRO A 106 -20.92 -6.21 -5.83
C PRO A 106 -21.22 -4.97 -4.97
N PRO A 107 -21.74 -5.14 -3.75
CA PRO A 107 -21.87 -4.03 -2.83
C PRO A 107 -20.53 -3.32 -2.65
N ALA A 108 -20.52 -1.98 -2.65
CA ALA A 108 -19.27 -1.20 -2.60
C ALA A 108 -18.35 -1.56 -1.42
N TRP A 109 -18.92 -1.93 -0.28
CA TRP A 109 -18.16 -2.39 0.89
C TRP A 109 -17.44 -3.72 0.64
N LEU A 110 -18.00 -4.61 -0.19
CA LEU A 110 -17.41 -5.91 -0.52
C LEU A 110 -16.25 -5.73 -1.50
N ASP A 111 -16.41 -4.87 -2.50
CA ASP A 111 -15.33 -4.49 -3.42
C ASP A 111 -14.15 -3.87 -2.67
N LEU A 112 -14.43 -2.90 -1.79
CA LEU A 112 -13.41 -2.25 -0.97
C LEU A 112 -12.71 -3.24 -0.03
N PHE A 113 -13.46 -4.14 0.60
CA PHE A 113 -12.90 -5.13 1.52
C PHE A 113 -11.96 -6.11 0.81
N TYR A 114 -12.31 -6.50 -0.41
CA TYR A 114 -11.44 -7.32 -1.25
C TYR A 114 -10.15 -6.59 -1.66
N ASP A 115 -10.27 -5.32 -2.06
CA ASP A 115 -9.13 -4.48 -2.43
C ASP A 115 -8.19 -4.25 -1.22
N LEU A 116 -8.76 -4.11 -0.02
CA LEU A 116 -7.98 -4.00 1.22
C LEU A 116 -7.27 -5.30 1.59
N ALA A 117 -7.88 -6.47 1.37
CA ALA A 117 -7.22 -7.74 1.62
C ALA A 117 -6.05 -7.98 0.66
N TRP A 118 -6.19 -7.61 -0.61
CA TRP A 118 -5.08 -7.57 -1.55
C TRP A 118 -3.96 -6.66 -1.06
N ALA A 119 -4.30 -5.44 -0.62
CA ALA A 119 -3.32 -4.49 -0.10
C ALA A 119 -2.63 -4.98 1.18
N ALA A 120 -3.31 -5.71 2.05
CA ALA A 120 -2.71 -6.31 3.23
C ALA A 120 -1.63 -7.36 2.89
N THR A 121 -1.79 -8.12 1.80
CA THR A 121 -0.73 -9.04 1.34
C THR A 121 0.52 -8.29 0.91
N PHE A 122 0.31 -7.14 0.28
CA PHE A 122 1.34 -6.26 -0.20
C PHE A 122 2.06 -5.51 0.95
N ALA A 123 1.31 -5.03 1.93
CA ALA A 123 1.83 -4.41 3.15
C ALA A 123 2.79 -5.38 3.89
N ASN A 124 2.39 -6.65 4.03
CA ASN A 124 3.24 -7.67 4.63
C ASN A 124 4.54 -7.91 3.85
N LEU A 125 4.48 -7.94 2.50
CA LEU A 125 5.71 -8.06 1.70
C LEU A 125 6.64 -6.86 1.96
N THR A 126 6.10 -5.65 1.85
CA THR A 126 6.88 -4.41 2.00
C THR A 126 7.53 -4.29 3.38
N GLN A 127 6.86 -4.77 4.44
CA GLN A 127 7.40 -4.77 5.79
C GLN A 127 8.46 -5.86 6.03
N ASN A 128 8.35 -7.00 5.33
CA ASN A 128 9.20 -8.16 5.57
C ASN A 128 10.34 -8.34 4.55
N THR A 129 10.42 -7.52 3.50
CA THR A 129 11.51 -7.56 2.51
C THR A 129 12.22 -6.22 2.44
N VAL A 130 13.49 -6.17 2.82
CA VAL A 130 14.31 -4.97 2.65
C VAL A 130 14.71 -4.87 1.18
N ILE A 131 14.23 -3.84 0.49
CA ILE A 131 14.58 -3.59 -0.92
C ILE A 131 15.89 -2.79 -0.94
N SER A 132 17.01 -3.49 -0.83
CA SER A 132 18.35 -2.88 -0.84
C SER A 132 19.06 -2.97 -2.20
N THR A 133 18.84 -4.07 -2.92
CA THR A 133 19.61 -4.41 -4.13
C THR A 133 18.69 -4.60 -5.34
N ALA A 134 19.18 -4.37 -6.55
CA ALA A 134 18.42 -4.57 -7.79
C ALA A 134 17.82 -6.00 -7.92
N ALA A 135 18.52 -7.00 -7.36
CA ALA A 135 18.09 -8.38 -7.26
C ALA A 135 16.83 -8.53 -6.37
N THR A 136 16.85 -7.96 -5.17
CA THR A 136 15.70 -7.91 -4.26
C THR A 136 14.53 -7.11 -4.83
N ALA A 137 14.80 -5.99 -5.51
CA ALA A 137 13.77 -5.20 -6.20
C ALA A 137 13.11 -5.96 -7.35
N THR A 138 13.87 -6.78 -8.08
CA THR A 138 13.35 -7.66 -9.15
C THR A 138 12.43 -8.74 -8.56
N SER A 139 12.86 -9.35 -7.46
CA SER A 139 12.07 -10.35 -6.72
C SER A 139 10.75 -9.76 -6.23
N TYR A 140 10.81 -8.58 -5.61
CA TYR A 140 9.64 -7.82 -5.20
C TYR A 140 8.70 -7.48 -6.37
N SER A 141 9.25 -7.00 -7.49
CA SER A 141 8.48 -6.69 -8.70
C SER A 141 7.77 -7.90 -9.30
N ALA A 142 8.43 -9.08 -9.26
CA ALA A 142 7.85 -10.34 -9.72
C ALA A 142 6.66 -10.75 -8.84
N PHE A 143 6.80 -10.69 -7.50
CA PHE A 143 5.70 -10.98 -6.59
C PHE A 143 4.54 -10.00 -6.78
N PHE A 144 4.83 -8.69 -6.87
CA PHE A 144 3.82 -7.67 -7.11
C PHE A 144 3.04 -7.94 -8.40
N THR A 145 3.74 -8.31 -9.48
CA THR A 145 3.12 -8.64 -10.77
C THR A 145 2.17 -9.83 -10.65
N ILE A 146 2.56 -10.89 -9.94
CA ILE A 146 1.72 -12.07 -9.71
C ILE A 146 0.48 -11.71 -8.89
N ALA A 147 0.66 -10.97 -7.79
CA ALA A 147 -0.42 -10.56 -6.90
C ALA A 147 -1.41 -9.60 -7.60
N TYR A 148 -0.90 -8.63 -8.37
CA TYR A 148 -1.69 -7.73 -9.20
C TYR A 148 -2.47 -8.51 -10.26
N TRP A 149 -1.83 -9.47 -10.94
CA TRP A 149 -2.50 -10.25 -11.98
C TRP A 149 -3.61 -11.15 -11.41
N MET A 150 -3.38 -11.74 -10.23
CA MET A 150 -4.42 -12.46 -9.48
C MET A 150 -5.63 -11.55 -9.15
N TRP A 151 -5.38 -10.27 -8.85
CA TRP A 151 -6.44 -9.30 -8.55
C TRP A 151 -7.20 -8.90 -9.82
N VAL A 152 -6.48 -8.51 -10.88
CA VAL A 152 -7.08 -8.09 -12.16
C VAL A 152 -8.00 -9.17 -12.72
N THR A 153 -7.58 -10.44 -12.67
CA THR A 153 -8.36 -11.55 -13.23
C THR A 153 -9.64 -11.83 -12.45
N GLN A 154 -9.61 -11.75 -11.11
CA GLN A 154 -10.82 -11.86 -10.29
C GLN A 154 -11.76 -10.67 -10.50
N VAL A 155 -11.24 -9.44 -10.37
CA VAL A 155 -12.08 -8.25 -10.46
C VAL A 155 -12.68 -8.12 -11.86
N ALA A 156 -11.93 -8.48 -12.91
CA ALA A 156 -12.46 -8.49 -14.27
C ALA A 156 -13.57 -9.53 -14.49
N TYR A 157 -13.64 -10.58 -13.66
CA TYR A 157 -14.78 -11.49 -13.61
C TYR A 157 -15.95 -10.85 -12.85
N ASP A 158 -15.72 -10.35 -11.63
CA ASP A 158 -16.77 -9.78 -10.77
C ASP A 158 -17.49 -8.61 -11.45
N VAL A 159 -16.75 -7.69 -12.07
CA VAL A 159 -17.33 -6.53 -12.76
C VAL A 159 -18.29 -6.92 -13.89
N LYS A 160 -18.14 -8.11 -14.48
CA LYS A 160 -18.91 -8.56 -15.66
C LYS A 160 -19.99 -9.59 -15.35
N PHE A 161 -19.71 -10.50 -14.41
CA PHE A 161 -20.53 -11.70 -14.19
C PHE A 161 -21.10 -11.78 -12.78
N TYR A 162 -20.77 -10.83 -11.89
CA TYR A 162 -21.37 -10.81 -10.58
C TYR A 162 -22.88 -10.69 -10.67
N THR A 163 -23.55 -11.59 -9.97
CA THR A 163 -24.96 -11.48 -9.61
C THR A 163 -25.02 -11.47 -8.09
N ASN A 164 -25.98 -10.75 -7.52
CA ASN A 164 -26.11 -10.70 -6.06
C ASN A 164 -26.69 -12.03 -5.53
N ASP A 165 -25.86 -13.07 -5.48
CA ASP A 165 -26.22 -14.44 -5.05
C ASP A 165 -25.23 -15.00 -3.99
N TRP A 166 -25.62 -16.09 -3.32
CA TRP A 166 -24.77 -16.72 -2.31
C TRP A 166 -23.54 -17.42 -2.92
N PHE A 167 -23.65 -17.90 -4.15
CA PHE A 167 -22.53 -18.52 -4.87
C PHE A 167 -21.36 -17.54 -5.06
N HIS A 168 -21.60 -16.35 -5.62
CA HIS A 168 -20.55 -15.34 -5.83
C HIS A 168 -19.99 -14.85 -4.49
N ARG A 169 -20.82 -14.68 -3.46
CA ARG A 169 -20.36 -14.30 -2.11
C ARG A 169 -19.44 -15.35 -1.48
N CYS A 170 -19.77 -16.64 -1.63
CA CYS A 170 -18.93 -17.74 -1.14
C CYS A 170 -17.59 -17.79 -1.89
N MET A 171 -17.61 -17.66 -3.22
CA MET A 171 -16.39 -17.63 -4.02
C MET A 171 -15.50 -16.43 -3.68
N MET A 172 -16.09 -15.25 -3.48
CA MET A 172 -15.38 -14.07 -3.00
C MET A 172 -14.73 -14.29 -1.62
N PHE A 173 -15.43 -14.94 -0.69
CA PHE A 173 -14.87 -15.30 0.62
C PHE A 173 -13.68 -16.27 0.51
N LEU A 174 -13.76 -17.27 -0.37
CA LEU A 174 -12.66 -18.20 -0.61
C LEU A 174 -11.45 -17.47 -1.24
N GLN A 175 -11.69 -16.62 -2.23
CA GLN A 175 -10.64 -15.83 -2.88
C GLN A 175 -9.99 -14.83 -1.90
N LEU A 176 -10.77 -14.21 -1.02
CA LEU A 176 -10.28 -13.38 0.08
C LEU A 176 -9.37 -14.17 1.03
N SER A 177 -9.79 -15.38 1.40
CA SER A 177 -9.00 -16.26 2.26
C SER A 177 -7.66 -16.65 1.63
N LEU A 178 -7.63 -16.82 0.31
CA LEU A 178 -6.39 -17.08 -0.44
C LEU A 178 -5.43 -15.89 -0.41
N TYR A 179 -5.91 -14.64 -0.44
CA TYR A 179 -5.05 -13.48 -0.20
C TYR A 179 -4.49 -13.47 1.22
N GLY A 180 -5.33 -13.70 2.22
CA GLY A 180 -4.86 -13.83 3.61
C GLY A 180 -3.76 -14.89 3.75
N ALA A 181 -3.91 -16.04 3.08
CA ALA A 181 -2.88 -17.07 3.03
C ALA A 181 -1.63 -16.63 2.25
N LEU A 182 -1.78 -15.87 1.16
CA LEU A 182 -0.66 -15.38 0.35
C LEU A 182 0.25 -14.47 1.17
N ALA A 183 -0.31 -13.63 2.03
CA ALA A 183 0.43 -12.76 2.93
C ALA A 183 1.40 -13.54 3.85
N ALA A 184 1.02 -14.74 4.29
CA ALA A 184 1.83 -15.56 5.20
C ALA A 184 3.13 -16.09 4.56
N PHE A 185 3.21 -16.13 3.23
CA PHE A 185 4.37 -16.64 2.50
C PHE A 185 5.29 -15.53 1.94
N THR A 186 5.14 -14.28 2.40
CA THR A 186 5.85 -13.11 1.86
C THR A 186 7.23 -12.82 2.49
N GLN A 187 7.57 -13.44 3.62
CA GLN A 187 8.77 -13.08 4.38
C GLN A 187 10.08 -13.41 3.63
N ASN A 188 10.99 -12.44 3.44
CA ASN A 188 12.29 -12.64 2.77
C ASN A 188 12.19 -13.29 1.37
N PHE A 189 11.17 -12.94 0.59
CA PHE A 189 11.02 -13.45 -0.77
C PHE A 189 12.16 -12.96 -1.68
N ASP A 190 13.10 -13.85 -2.01
CA ASP A 190 14.21 -13.58 -2.95
C ASP A 190 14.26 -14.63 -4.06
N LEU A 191 13.88 -14.20 -5.27
CA LEU A 191 13.87 -14.98 -6.50
C LEU A 191 15.29 -15.21 -7.04
N THR A 192 16.14 -14.20 -6.87
CA THR A 192 17.49 -14.12 -7.44
C THR A 192 18.52 -14.90 -6.64
N ALA A 193 18.49 -14.80 -5.31
CA ALA A 193 19.35 -15.60 -4.43
C ALA A 193 19.11 -17.10 -4.62
N PHE A 194 17.85 -17.50 -4.89
CA PHE A 194 17.52 -18.90 -5.17
C PHE A 194 18.17 -19.42 -6.46
N ILE A 195 18.34 -18.56 -7.49
CA ILE A 195 18.97 -18.95 -8.76
C ILE A 195 20.50 -19.00 -8.63
N THR A 196 21.10 -18.08 -7.86
CA THR A 196 22.55 -17.93 -7.73
C THR A 196 23.16 -18.88 -6.70
N HIS A 197 22.46 -19.19 -5.61
CA HIS A 197 22.94 -20.10 -4.56
C HIS A 197 22.47 -21.56 -4.73
N ALA A 198 21.88 -21.91 -5.87
CA ALA A 198 21.59 -23.31 -6.19
C ALA A 198 22.91 -24.09 -6.31
N PRO A 199 23.17 -25.10 -5.45
CA PRO A 199 24.47 -25.75 -5.38
C PRO A 199 24.80 -26.44 -6.71
N THR A 200 25.87 -25.99 -7.36
CA THR A 200 26.63 -26.80 -8.32
C THR A 200 27.38 -27.86 -7.54
N GLY A 201 26.73 -28.99 -7.24
CA GLY A 201 27.41 -30.17 -6.72
C GLY A 201 26.61 -30.92 -5.67
N GLN A 202 26.63 -32.25 -5.82
CA GLN A 202 26.14 -33.25 -4.88
C GLN A 202 26.71 -33.01 -3.47
N LEU A 203 26.03 -32.22 -2.64
CA LEU A 203 26.10 -32.41 -1.20
C LEU A 203 25.13 -33.55 -0.90
N GLY A 204 25.73 -34.73 -0.82
CA GLY A 204 25.04 -35.99 -0.64
C GLY A 204 24.02 -35.94 0.48
N ALA A 205 23.05 -36.83 0.35
CA ALA A 205 22.20 -37.29 1.43
C ALA A 205 23.05 -37.85 2.59
N THR A 206 23.73 -37.01 3.36
CA THR A 206 23.90 -37.29 4.78
C THR A 206 22.61 -36.87 5.42
N GLN A 207 21.77 -37.88 5.68
CA GLN A 207 20.69 -37.79 6.64
C GLN A 207 21.27 -37.29 7.98
N GLY A 208 21.40 -35.97 8.14
CA GLY A 208 21.49 -35.36 9.46
C GLY A 208 20.20 -35.75 10.16
N THR A 209 20.32 -36.53 11.22
CA THR A 209 19.21 -37.11 11.98
C THR A 209 18.18 -36.03 12.29
N VAL A 210 17.10 -36.03 11.52
CA VAL A 210 16.02 -35.06 11.65
C VAL A 210 15.22 -35.49 12.87
N GLY A 211 15.39 -34.79 14.00
CA GLY A 211 14.50 -34.98 15.13
C GLY A 211 13.05 -34.75 14.72
N PHE A 212 12.13 -35.53 15.26
CA PHE A 212 10.68 -35.51 15.04
C PHE A 212 10.03 -34.09 15.14
N LEU A 213 10.74 -33.11 15.71
CA LEU A 213 10.31 -31.71 15.87
C LEU A 213 10.94 -30.72 14.87
N GLY A 214 11.76 -31.15 13.90
CA GLY A 214 12.24 -30.29 12.82
C GLY A 214 13.33 -29.26 13.17
N LEU A 215 14.01 -29.40 14.31
CA LEU A 215 15.16 -28.57 14.69
C LEU A 215 16.39 -28.93 13.83
N SER A 216 16.74 -28.08 12.87
CA SER A 216 18.02 -28.15 12.17
C SER A 216 19.09 -27.40 12.98
N SER A 217 20.21 -28.06 13.28
CA SER A 217 21.35 -27.47 13.97
C SER A 217 22.20 -26.52 13.10
N ASN A 218 21.88 -26.39 11.80
CA ASN A 218 22.56 -25.50 10.87
C ASN A 218 21.60 -24.37 10.43
N PRO A 219 21.91 -23.09 10.72
CA PRO A 219 21.07 -21.94 10.35
C PRO A 219 20.86 -21.79 8.84
N GLU A 220 21.82 -22.18 8.00
CA GLU A 220 21.70 -22.10 6.54
C GLU A 220 20.71 -23.13 5.98
N ALA A 221 20.69 -24.33 6.56
CA ALA A 221 19.75 -25.37 6.17
C ALA A 221 18.31 -25.03 6.60
N ALA A 222 18.14 -24.34 7.72
CA ALA A 222 16.86 -23.81 8.17
C ALA A 222 16.32 -22.78 7.16
N ALA A 223 17.13 -21.77 6.81
CA ALA A 223 16.77 -20.70 5.88
C ALA A 223 16.33 -21.24 4.52
N ARG A 224 17.02 -22.25 3.98
CA ARG A 224 16.65 -22.91 2.71
C ARG A 224 15.29 -23.59 2.78
N ARG A 225 15.01 -24.31 3.87
CA ARG A 225 13.72 -24.99 4.07
C ARG A 225 12.58 -23.98 4.14
N TYR A 226 12.78 -22.83 4.78
CA TYR A 226 11.79 -21.77 4.81
C TYR A 226 11.49 -21.22 3.42
N ALA A 227 12.52 -20.94 2.61
CA ALA A 227 12.34 -20.47 1.24
C ALA A 227 11.57 -21.48 0.37
N ASP A 228 11.92 -22.77 0.43
CA ASP A 228 11.21 -23.81 -0.32
C ASP A 228 9.72 -23.89 0.03
N ILE A 229 9.38 -23.80 1.33
CA ILE A 229 8.00 -23.80 1.81
C ILE A 229 7.24 -22.56 1.31
N GLN A 230 7.89 -21.40 1.23
CA GLN A 230 7.27 -20.18 0.71
C GLN A 230 6.92 -20.30 -0.77
N PHE A 231 7.86 -20.75 -1.60
CA PHE A 231 7.60 -20.96 -3.03
C PHE A 231 6.52 -22.02 -3.27
N GLU A 232 6.53 -23.10 -2.48
CA GLU A 232 5.50 -24.14 -2.50
C GLU A 232 4.11 -23.56 -2.13
N GLY A 233 4.04 -22.78 -1.06
CA GLY A 233 2.83 -22.10 -0.60
C GLY A 233 2.26 -21.14 -1.64
N ILE A 234 3.11 -20.29 -2.24
CA ILE A 234 2.69 -19.35 -3.28
C ILE A 234 2.18 -20.11 -4.51
N ALA A 235 2.89 -21.14 -5.00
CA ALA A 235 2.43 -21.93 -6.15
C ALA A 235 1.06 -22.57 -5.91
N LEU A 236 0.84 -23.13 -4.71
CA LEU A 236 -0.42 -23.75 -4.33
C LEU A 236 -1.57 -22.74 -4.27
N ILE A 237 -1.33 -21.57 -3.67
CA ILE A 237 -2.34 -20.51 -3.58
C ILE A 237 -2.72 -20.00 -4.97
N LEU A 238 -1.74 -19.80 -5.85
CA LEU A 238 -2.01 -19.41 -7.23
C LEU A 238 -2.83 -20.47 -7.95
N ALA A 239 -2.46 -21.75 -7.84
CA ALA A 239 -3.22 -22.86 -8.43
C ALA A 239 -4.68 -22.87 -7.93
N LEU A 240 -4.89 -22.81 -6.61
CA LEU A 240 -6.22 -22.79 -6.00
C LEU A 240 -7.05 -21.59 -6.46
N SER A 241 -6.45 -20.40 -6.52
CA SER A 241 -7.14 -19.20 -7.01
C SER A 241 -7.62 -19.37 -8.45
N ARG A 242 -6.78 -19.94 -9.33
CA ARG A 242 -7.15 -20.20 -10.74
C ARG A 242 -8.24 -21.26 -10.83
N THR A 243 -8.22 -22.27 -9.97
CA THR A 243 -9.28 -23.28 -9.89
C THR A 243 -10.62 -22.66 -9.45
N LEU A 244 -10.63 -21.77 -8.45
CA LEU A 244 -11.85 -21.06 -8.04
C LEU A 244 -12.40 -20.20 -9.18
N LEU A 245 -11.54 -19.43 -9.85
CA LEU A 245 -11.94 -18.61 -10.99
C LEU A 245 -12.42 -19.47 -12.17
N LEU A 246 -11.78 -20.63 -12.41
CA LEU A 246 -12.24 -21.59 -13.41
C LEU A 246 -13.64 -22.12 -13.09
N ILE A 247 -13.92 -22.48 -11.84
CA ILE A 247 -15.25 -22.92 -11.39
C ILE A 247 -16.29 -21.83 -11.68
N GLN A 248 -15.98 -20.58 -11.36
CA GLN A 248 -16.83 -19.43 -11.67
C GLN A 248 -17.15 -19.32 -13.17
N TYR A 249 -16.12 -19.34 -14.03
CA TYR A 249 -16.31 -19.31 -15.49
C TYR A 249 -17.07 -20.54 -16.04
N LEU A 250 -16.90 -21.73 -15.47
CA LEU A 250 -17.64 -22.94 -15.85
C LEU A 250 -19.14 -22.82 -15.49
N VAL A 251 -19.46 -22.22 -14.35
CA VAL A 251 -20.84 -21.94 -13.94
C VAL A 251 -21.48 -20.94 -14.91
N VAL A 252 -20.77 -19.87 -15.28
CA VAL A 252 -21.24 -18.92 -16.31
C VAL A 252 -21.47 -19.62 -17.65
N LEU A 253 -20.57 -20.53 -18.06
CA LEU A 253 -20.71 -21.31 -19.29
C LEU A 253 -21.96 -22.21 -19.28
N LYS A 254 -22.32 -22.76 -18.11
CA LYS A 254 -23.55 -23.54 -17.93
C LYS A 254 -24.80 -22.66 -18.10
N TYR A 255 -24.78 -21.44 -17.56
CA TYR A 255 -25.88 -20.48 -17.69
C TYR A 255 -25.99 -19.86 -19.10
N ALA A 256 -24.90 -19.80 -19.85
CA ALA A 256 -24.89 -19.23 -21.21
C ALA A 256 -25.79 -19.99 -22.20
N GLY A 257 -26.07 -21.28 -21.94
CA GLY A 257 -26.99 -22.09 -22.75
C GLY A 257 -26.74 -21.98 -24.26
N ARG A 258 -27.71 -21.38 -24.98
CA ARG A 258 -27.68 -21.21 -26.45
C ARG A 258 -26.85 -20.01 -26.94
N GLN A 259 -26.42 -19.12 -26.03
CA GLN A 259 -25.52 -17.98 -26.32
C GLN A 259 -24.03 -18.32 -26.11
N ARG A 260 -23.70 -19.63 -26.08
CA ARG A 260 -22.35 -20.12 -25.81
C ARG A 260 -21.42 -19.87 -27.00
N ASN A 261 -20.63 -18.80 -26.89
CA ASN A 261 -19.59 -18.46 -27.86
C ASN A 261 -18.27 -19.18 -27.56
N TRP A 262 -17.50 -19.50 -28.61
CA TRP A 262 -16.17 -20.13 -28.49
C TRP A 262 -15.20 -19.32 -27.61
N ARG A 263 -15.37 -18.00 -27.55
CA ARG A 263 -14.56 -17.08 -26.73
C ARG A 263 -14.63 -17.41 -25.23
N PHE A 264 -15.77 -17.88 -24.73
CA PHE A 264 -15.89 -18.29 -23.33
C PHE A 264 -15.06 -19.53 -23.02
N TYR A 265 -15.05 -20.48 -23.96
CA TYR A 265 -14.22 -21.67 -23.84
C TYR A 265 -12.74 -21.34 -23.94
N ALA A 266 -12.37 -20.34 -24.74
CA ALA A 266 -10.98 -19.92 -24.86
C ALA A 266 -10.46 -19.31 -23.55
N ILE A 267 -11.25 -18.46 -22.89
CA ILE A 267 -10.92 -17.90 -21.57
C ILE A 267 -10.84 -18.99 -20.50
N ALA A 268 -11.87 -19.86 -20.42
CA ALA A 268 -11.88 -20.98 -19.48
C ALA A 268 -10.72 -21.96 -19.75
N GLY A 269 -10.38 -22.19 -21.03
CA GLY A 269 -9.26 -23.00 -21.45
C GLY A 269 -7.91 -22.40 -21.03
N SER A 270 -7.71 -21.08 -21.20
CA SER A 270 -6.49 -20.42 -20.71
C SER A 270 -6.33 -20.52 -19.19
N LEU A 271 -7.43 -20.40 -18.43
CA LEU A 271 -7.41 -20.55 -16.98
C LEU A 271 -7.13 -22.00 -16.56
N PHE A 272 -7.69 -22.97 -17.28
CA PHE A 272 -7.42 -24.39 -17.03
C PHE A 272 -5.94 -24.73 -17.27
N VAL A 273 -5.37 -24.30 -18.41
CA VAL A 273 -3.95 -24.50 -18.71
C VAL A 273 -3.08 -23.87 -17.64
N SER A 274 -3.38 -22.63 -17.23
CA SER A 274 -2.66 -21.96 -16.16
C SER A 274 -2.74 -22.69 -14.81
N ALA A 275 -3.93 -23.12 -14.39
CA ALA A 275 -4.12 -23.88 -13.16
C ALA A 275 -3.28 -25.18 -13.16
N VAL A 276 -3.28 -25.91 -14.27
CA VAL A 276 -2.48 -27.13 -14.44
C VAL A 276 -0.98 -26.82 -14.35
N LEU A 277 -0.50 -25.75 -14.98
CA LEU A 277 0.91 -25.34 -14.90
C LEU A 277 1.34 -24.99 -13.48
N PHE A 278 0.49 -24.31 -12.70
CA PHE A 278 0.78 -24.02 -11.29
C PHE A 278 0.75 -25.28 -10.42
N TYR A 279 -0.17 -26.23 -10.65
CA TYR A 279 -0.16 -27.52 -9.96
C TYR A 279 1.07 -28.37 -10.31
N ILE A 280 1.51 -28.35 -11.57
CA ILE A 280 2.76 -29.01 -11.99
C ILE A 280 3.94 -28.37 -11.28
N SER A 281 3.99 -27.03 -11.22
CA SER A 281 5.05 -26.33 -10.47
C SER A 281 5.04 -26.71 -8.99
N PHE A 282 3.88 -26.78 -8.35
CA PHE A 282 3.75 -27.20 -6.96
C PHE A 282 4.25 -28.63 -6.76
N ALA A 283 3.73 -29.59 -7.53
CA ALA A 283 4.14 -31.00 -7.44
C ALA A 283 5.65 -31.18 -7.67
N TYR A 284 6.23 -30.40 -8.58
CA TYR A 284 7.65 -30.42 -8.87
C TYR A 284 8.51 -29.87 -7.71
N ILE A 285 8.03 -28.83 -7.01
CA ILE A 285 8.68 -28.29 -5.80
C ILE A 285 8.59 -29.30 -4.65
N SER A 286 7.40 -29.85 -4.39
CA SER A 286 7.18 -30.81 -3.30
C SER A 286 7.96 -32.12 -3.51
N ALA A 287 8.26 -32.49 -4.76
CA ALA A 287 9.05 -33.66 -5.11
C ALA A 287 10.58 -33.51 -4.85
N LYS A 288 11.04 -32.34 -4.34
CA LYS A 288 12.44 -32.07 -3.95
C LYS A 288 13.49 -32.39 -5.02
N TYR A 289 13.18 -32.18 -6.29
CA TYR A 289 14.20 -32.21 -7.36
C TYR A 289 15.14 -31.00 -7.19
N SER A 290 16.28 -31.23 -6.54
CA SER A 290 17.24 -30.21 -6.07
C SER A 290 18.35 -29.90 -7.08
N ASP A 291 18.02 -29.80 -8.37
CA ASP A 291 18.98 -29.37 -9.38
C ASP A 291 18.76 -27.90 -9.77
N ARG A 292 19.83 -27.19 -10.13
CA ARG A 292 19.78 -25.82 -10.69
C ARG A 292 18.81 -25.71 -11.87
N THR A 293 18.72 -26.76 -12.68
CA THR A 293 17.76 -26.90 -13.78
C THR A 293 16.32 -26.90 -13.26
N GLY A 294 16.07 -27.56 -12.14
CA GLY A 294 14.76 -27.60 -11.49
C GLY A 294 14.30 -26.25 -10.95
N ALA A 295 15.22 -25.42 -10.45
CA ALA A 295 14.92 -24.04 -10.05
C ALA A 295 14.44 -23.18 -11.23
N ILE A 296 15.16 -23.23 -12.36
CA ILE A 296 14.83 -22.47 -13.57
C ILE A 296 13.49 -22.91 -14.17
N VAL A 297 13.24 -24.22 -14.22
CA VAL A 297 12.01 -24.80 -14.78
C VAL A 297 10.77 -24.30 -14.03
N LYS A 298 10.83 -24.11 -12.70
CA LYS A 298 9.72 -23.56 -11.91
C LYS A 298 9.31 -22.15 -12.36
N TYR A 299 10.28 -21.27 -12.58
CA TYR A 299 10.02 -19.91 -13.06
C TYR A 299 9.49 -19.87 -14.49
N ILE A 300 9.98 -20.76 -15.35
CA ILE A 300 9.44 -20.92 -16.70
C ILE A 300 7.96 -21.31 -16.63
N PHE A 301 7.59 -22.22 -15.73
CA PHE A 301 6.18 -22.60 -15.55
C PHE A 301 5.32 -21.45 -15.05
N TRP A 302 5.76 -20.69 -14.04
CA TRP A 302 5.02 -19.53 -13.54
C TRP A 302 4.86 -18.45 -14.62
N GLY A 303 5.96 -18.10 -15.31
CA GLY A 303 5.93 -17.11 -16.38
C GLY A 303 5.06 -17.54 -17.57
N THR A 304 5.13 -18.82 -17.95
CA THR A 304 4.28 -19.37 -19.04
C THR A 304 2.81 -19.39 -18.64
N ALA A 305 2.49 -19.75 -17.39
CA ALA A 305 1.11 -19.73 -16.89
C ALA A 305 0.51 -18.33 -16.95
N LEU A 306 1.24 -17.32 -16.45
CA LEU A 306 0.84 -15.91 -16.54
C LEU A 306 0.71 -15.43 -17.98
N PHE A 307 1.66 -15.81 -18.85
CA PHE A 307 1.64 -15.41 -20.26
C PHE A 307 0.41 -15.97 -21.00
N VAL A 308 0.05 -17.23 -20.75
CA VAL A 308 -1.15 -17.86 -21.33
C VAL A 308 -2.43 -17.13 -20.90
N GLU A 309 -2.54 -16.76 -19.61
CA GLU A 309 -3.67 -15.98 -19.11
C GLU A 309 -3.70 -14.57 -19.72
N LEU A 310 -2.54 -13.91 -19.80
CA LEU A 310 -2.41 -12.57 -20.36
C LEU A 310 -2.86 -12.55 -21.82
N CYS A 311 -2.42 -13.53 -22.62
CA CYS A 311 -2.84 -13.72 -24.00
C CYS A 311 -4.34 -14.03 -24.08
N GLY A 312 -4.85 -14.90 -23.20
CA GLY A 312 -6.28 -15.21 -23.13
C GLY A 312 -7.14 -13.98 -22.89
N TYR A 313 -6.74 -13.14 -21.93
CA TYR A 313 -7.44 -11.90 -21.59
C TYR A 313 -7.33 -10.83 -22.70
N ALA A 314 -6.16 -10.69 -23.32
CA ALA A 314 -5.92 -9.70 -24.37
C ALA A 314 -6.65 -10.03 -25.68
N VAL A 315 -6.67 -11.32 -26.06
CA VAL A 315 -7.21 -11.77 -27.36
C VAL A 315 -8.72 -12.01 -27.28
N PHE A 316 -9.23 -12.62 -26.19
CA PHE A 316 -10.63 -13.05 -26.12
C PHE A 316 -11.52 -12.04 -25.39
N LYS A 317 -12.40 -11.38 -26.15
CA LYS A 317 -13.33 -10.38 -25.61
C LYS A 317 -14.65 -11.01 -25.16
N PRO A 318 -15.17 -10.69 -23.95
CA PRO A 318 -16.47 -11.17 -23.50
C PRO A 318 -17.61 -10.60 -24.35
N PRO A 319 -18.76 -11.29 -24.43
CA PRO A 319 -19.92 -10.84 -25.20
C PRO A 319 -20.63 -9.63 -24.56
N THR A 320 -21.54 -9.03 -25.32
CA THR A 320 -22.23 -7.77 -25.01
C THR A 320 -23.53 -7.94 -24.22
N ASN A 321 -24.08 -9.15 -24.12
CA ASN A 321 -25.41 -9.40 -23.55
C ASN A 321 -25.33 -9.81 -22.06
N LEU A 322 -24.67 -9.00 -21.22
CA LEU A 322 -24.50 -9.28 -19.79
C LEU A 322 -25.39 -8.36 -18.97
N ARG A 323 -25.80 -8.81 -17.77
CA ARG A 323 -26.54 -7.97 -16.82
C ARG A 323 -25.71 -6.80 -16.28
N SER A 324 -24.38 -6.91 -16.30
CA SER A 324 -23.46 -5.85 -15.87
C SER A 324 -22.50 -5.46 -16.98
N THR A 325 -22.46 -4.17 -17.30
CA THR A 325 -21.51 -3.54 -18.24
C THR A 325 -20.44 -2.71 -17.51
N GLY A 326 -20.12 -3.05 -16.26
CA GLY A 326 -19.20 -2.28 -15.44
C GLY A 326 -17.77 -2.12 -16.00
N SER A 327 -17.10 -1.04 -15.61
CA SER A 327 -15.70 -0.78 -15.94
C SER A 327 -14.78 -1.05 -14.73
N LEU A 328 -13.57 -1.59 -14.99
CA LEU A 328 -12.53 -1.76 -13.96
C LEU A 328 -11.94 -0.40 -13.51
N THR A 329 -12.25 0.68 -14.23
CA THR A 329 -11.62 1.99 -14.08
C THR A 329 -11.83 2.59 -12.69
N GLY A 330 -13.04 2.47 -12.13
CA GLY A 330 -13.32 2.94 -10.77
C GLY A 330 -12.46 2.20 -9.72
N ARG A 331 -12.36 0.87 -9.84
CA ARG A 331 -11.60 0.03 -8.88
C ARG A 331 -10.08 0.24 -8.98
N LEU A 332 -9.55 0.51 -10.17
CA LEU A 332 -8.13 0.84 -10.32
C LEU A 332 -7.76 2.16 -9.63
N GLY A 333 -8.64 3.17 -9.65
CA GLY A 333 -8.42 4.41 -8.89
C GLY A 333 -8.42 4.18 -7.38
N THR A 334 -9.33 3.33 -6.88
CA THR A 334 -9.31 2.87 -5.47
C THR A 334 -8.00 2.16 -5.15
N LEU A 335 -7.53 1.27 -6.03
CA LEU A 335 -6.27 0.54 -5.87
C LEU A 335 -5.06 1.49 -5.76
N VAL A 336 -4.97 2.50 -6.63
CA VAL A 336 -3.90 3.52 -6.57
C VAL A 336 -3.94 4.27 -5.24
N THR A 337 -5.14 4.62 -4.75
CA THR A 337 -5.31 5.31 -3.46
C THR A 337 -4.85 4.45 -2.30
N ILE A 338 -5.20 3.16 -2.28
CA ILE A 338 -4.79 2.24 -1.22
C ILE A 338 -3.27 2.05 -1.23
N ILE A 339 -2.66 1.90 -2.41
CA ILE A 339 -1.20 1.78 -2.59
C ILE A 339 -0.47 3.03 -2.09
N LEU A 340 -0.97 4.22 -2.42
CA LEU A 340 -0.42 5.48 -1.90
C LEU A 340 -0.57 5.56 -0.37
N GLY A 341 -1.71 5.14 0.16
CA GLY A 341 -1.95 5.03 1.60
C GLY A 341 -0.94 4.11 2.32
N GLU A 342 -0.67 2.93 1.76
CA GLU A 342 0.33 2.01 2.30
C GLU A 342 1.76 2.59 2.21
N GLY A 343 2.09 3.27 1.12
CA GLY A 343 3.37 3.96 1.01
C GLY A 343 3.54 5.08 2.05
N ILE A 344 2.48 5.85 2.34
CA ILE A 344 2.48 6.86 3.42
C ILE A 344 2.68 6.21 4.79
N ASN A 345 2.01 5.08 5.04
CA ASN A 345 2.18 4.31 6.27
C ASN A 345 3.63 3.86 6.46
N SER A 346 4.26 3.35 5.40
CA SER A 346 5.68 2.94 5.37
C SER A 346 6.63 4.12 5.65
N ILE A 347 6.39 5.27 5.01
CA ILE A 347 7.18 6.51 5.21
C ILE A 347 7.00 7.08 6.63
N SER A 348 5.82 6.92 7.24
CA SER A 348 5.54 7.43 8.59
C SER A 348 6.45 6.81 9.65
N GLY A 349 6.86 5.55 9.48
CA GLY A 349 7.89 4.92 10.32
C GLY A 349 9.22 5.67 10.24
N SER A 350 9.69 5.98 9.03
CA SER A 350 10.89 6.79 8.81
C SER A 350 10.79 8.19 9.43
N PHE A 351 9.60 8.81 9.40
CA PHE A 351 9.38 10.11 10.03
C PHE A 351 9.52 10.04 11.56
N GLN A 352 8.97 9.00 12.19
CA GLN A 352 9.13 8.79 13.63
C GLN A 352 10.60 8.66 14.00
N PHE A 353 11.39 7.91 13.22
CA PHE A 353 12.83 7.78 13.43
C PHE A 353 13.57 9.11 13.25
N LEU A 354 13.19 9.93 12.25
CA LEU A 354 13.79 11.25 12.03
C LEU A 354 13.47 12.24 13.15
N VAL A 355 12.23 12.24 13.65
CA VAL A 355 11.80 13.13 14.75
C VAL A 355 12.39 12.71 16.08
N GLN A 356 12.56 11.40 16.31
CA GLN A 356 13.27 10.86 17.46
C GLN A 356 14.81 10.97 17.33
N GLY A 357 15.31 11.38 16.16
CA GLY A 357 16.73 11.58 15.89
C GLY A 357 17.35 12.65 16.80
N PHE A 358 18.69 12.65 16.85
CA PHE A 358 19.47 13.41 17.83
C PHE A 358 19.23 14.93 17.81
N GLU A 359 18.84 15.49 16.66
CA GLU A 359 18.41 16.89 16.53
C GLU A 359 17.43 17.09 15.36
N PHE A 360 16.33 17.81 15.60
CA PHE A 360 15.40 18.23 14.55
C PHE A 360 15.91 19.51 13.87
N ASN A 361 16.70 19.34 12.80
CA ASN A 361 17.24 20.44 12.02
C ASN A 361 16.21 20.95 10.97
N PHE A 362 16.30 22.23 10.57
CA PHE A 362 15.58 22.78 9.43
C PHE A 362 15.77 21.95 8.15
N LYS A 363 16.97 21.38 7.95
CA LYS A 363 17.25 20.46 6.82
C LYS A 363 16.33 19.23 6.84
N VAL A 364 16.20 18.55 7.99
CA VAL A 364 15.26 17.43 8.17
C VAL A 364 13.83 17.88 7.91
N ALA A 365 13.41 19.00 8.51
CA ALA A 365 12.06 19.54 8.33
C ALA A 365 11.73 19.83 6.85
N ALA A 366 12.68 20.41 6.12
CA ALA A 366 12.56 20.69 4.70
C ALA A 366 12.45 19.40 3.87
N GLN A 367 13.21 18.37 4.19
CA GLN A 367 13.12 17.06 3.54
C GLN A 367 11.76 16.40 3.76
N LEU A 368 11.25 16.41 5.00
CA LEU A 368 9.91 15.90 5.33
C LEU A 368 8.82 16.63 4.53
N GLY A 369 8.91 17.96 4.46
CA GLY A 369 8.01 18.78 3.65
C GLY A 369 8.08 18.44 2.15
N CYS A 370 9.29 18.26 1.61
CA CYS A 370 9.48 17.88 0.21
C CYS A 370 8.90 16.47 -0.08
N THR A 371 9.06 15.50 0.83
CA THR A 371 8.44 14.18 0.69
C THR A 371 6.91 14.28 0.66
N ALA A 372 6.32 15.10 1.52
CA ALA A 372 4.87 15.32 1.51
C ALA A 372 4.39 15.90 0.17
N VAL A 373 5.15 16.84 -0.41
CA VAL A 373 4.89 17.39 -1.75
C VAL A 373 4.98 16.31 -2.82
N ILE A 374 5.99 15.43 -2.79
CA ILE A 374 6.13 14.34 -3.77
C ILE A 374 4.93 13.39 -3.74
N VAL A 375 4.52 12.95 -2.54
CA VAL A 375 3.38 12.04 -2.37
C VAL A 375 2.08 12.72 -2.82
N TYR A 376 1.85 13.96 -2.40
CA TYR A 376 0.67 14.72 -2.81
C TYR A 376 0.63 14.97 -4.32
N MET A 377 1.75 15.35 -4.93
CA MET A 377 1.80 15.61 -6.37
C MET A 377 1.60 14.32 -7.18
N THR A 378 2.13 13.19 -6.70
CA THR A 378 1.88 11.87 -7.32
C THR A 378 0.38 11.52 -7.29
N PHE A 379 -0.29 11.77 -6.17
CA PHE A 379 -1.73 11.62 -6.03
C PHE A 379 -2.51 12.57 -6.95
N TYR A 380 -2.18 13.86 -6.90
CA TYR A 380 -2.86 14.92 -7.65
C TYR A 380 -2.75 14.69 -9.18
N LEU A 381 -1.55 14.44 -9.70
CA LEU A 381 -1.33 14.22 -11.13
C LEU A 381 -2.08 12.98 -11.67
N TYR A 382 -2.25 11.96 -10.84
CA TYR A 382 -3.04 10.77 -11.21
C TYR A 382 -4.53 11.10 -11.38
N PHE A 383 -5.15 11.74 -10.39
CA PHE A 383 -6.60 11.97 -10.38
C PHE A 383 -7.06 13.14 -11.26
N GLU A 384 -6.25 14.20 -11.39
CA GLU A 384 -6.56 15.39 -12.18
C GLU A 384 -6.51 15.13 -13.69
N SER A 385 -5.92 14.01 -14.11
CA SER A 385 -5.84 13.67 -15.53
C SER A 385 -7.25 13.47 -16.14
N SER A 386 -7.62 14.42 -17.03
CA SER A 386 -8.94 14.53 -17.68
C SER A 386 -9.52 13.21 -18.19
N ARG A 387 -10.83 12.98 -17.99
CA ARG A 387 -11.52 11.72 -18.30
C ARG A 387 -12.45 11.75 -19.53
N PRO A 388 -11.95 11.71 -20.78
CA PRO A 388 -12.76 11.31 -21.92
C PRO A 388 -12.84 9.78 -22.12
N ARG A 389 -13.90 9.37 -22.83
CA ARG A 389 -14.35 8.00 -23.11
C ARG A 389 -13.24 7.03 -23.55
N LEU A 390 -13.21 5.83 -22.95
CA LEU A 390 -12.31 4.73 -23.34
C LEU A 390 -12.95 3.87 -24.43
N SER A 391 -12.32 3.78 -25.60
CA SER A 391 -12.73 2.80 -26.61
C SER A 391 -12.45 1.36 -26.13
N ARG A 392 -13.25 0.40 -26.58
CA ARG A 392 -13.23 -0.99 -26.12
C ARG A 392 -11.85 -1.67 -26.16
N ASN A 393 -11.04 -1.39 -27.19
CA ASN A 393 -9.69 -1.96 -27.31
C ASN A 393 -8.68 -1.24 -26.42
N ARG A 394 -8.83 0.08 -26.26
CA ARG A 394 -7.95 0.91 -25.44
C ARG A 394 -8.12 0.62 -23.95
N ARG A 395 -9.32 0.18 -23.53
CA ARG A 395 -9.61 -0.25 -22.16
C ARG A 395 -8.69 -1.38 -21.67
N GLN A 396 -8.39 -2.37 -22.50
CA GLN A 396 -7.51 -3.49 -22.12
C GLN A 396 -6.05 -3.02 -21.97
N THR A 397 -5.53 -2.28 -22.96
CA THR A 397 -4.17 -1.72 -22.89
C THR A 397 -4.00 -0.78 -21.70
N TRP A 398 -5.02 0.01 -21.38
CA TRP A 398 -5.03 0.90 -20.22
C TRP A 398 -4.91 0.13 -18.90
N ILE A 399 -5.63 -0.99 -18.74
CA ILE A 399 -5.49 -1.89 -17.56
C ILE A 399 -4.09 -2.50 -17.49
N MET A 400 -3.50 -2.86 -18.63
CA MET A 400 -2.14 -3.42 -18.65
C MET A 400 -1.07 -2.38 -18.28
N LEU A 401 -1.25 -1.12 -18.72
CA LEU A 401 -0.35 -0.02 -18.39
C LEU A 401 -0.48 0.45 -16.94
N HIS A 402 -1.55 0.09 -16.23
CA HIS A 402 -1.64 0.35 -14.78
C HIS A 402 -0.60 -0.45 -13.99
N LEU A 403 -0.28 -1.68 -14.41
CA LEU A 403 0.72 -2.50 -13.72
C LEU A 403 2.09 -1.79 -13.62
N PRO A 404 2.74 -1.37 -14.73
CA PRO A 404 4.02 -0.68 -14.63
C PRO A 404 3.88 0.65 -13.89
N TYR A 405 2.81 1.42 -14.13
CA TYR A 405 2.58 2.66 -13.38
C TYR A 405 2.57 2.42 -11.85
N LEU A 406 1.79 1.46 -11.38
CA LEU A 406 1.70 1.11 -9.96
C LEU A 406 3.03 0.62 -9.41
N LEU A 407 3.76 -0.20 -10.17
CA LEU A 407 5.08 -0.67 -9.77
C LEU A 407 6.08 0.49 -9.59
N PHE A 408 6.09 1.45 -10.53
CA PHE A 408 6.94 2.63 -10.42
C PHE A 408 6.57 3.52 -9.24
N VAL A 409 5.28 3.71 -8.97
CA VAL A 409 4.81 4.46 -7.79
C VAL A 409 5.23 3.76 -6.49
N LEU A 410 5.09 2.44 -6.42
CA LEU A 410 5.49 1.66 -5.25
C LEU A 410 6.99 1.71 -4.98
N LEU A 411 7.80 1.48 -6.01
CA LEU A 411 9.25 1.57 -5.89
C LEU A 411 9.70 3.00 -5.56
N LEU A 412 8.99 4.02 -6.06
CA LEU A 412 9.25 5.42 -5.66
C LEU A 412 8.99 5.64 -4.17
N LEU A 413 7.86 5.18 -3.64
CA LEU A 413 7.52 5.33 -2.22
C LEU A 413 8.51 4.59 -1.31
N GLU A 414 8.94 3.39 -1.70
CA GLU A 414 9.98 2.65 -0.99
C GLU A 414 11.35 3.34 -1.10
N GLY A 415 11.70 3.85 -2.28
CA GLY A 415 12.92 4.62 -2.49
C GLY A 415 12.95 5.87 -1.60
N LEU A 416 11.82 6.58 -1.48
CA LEU A 416 11.70 7.72 -0.56
C LEU A 416 11.92 7.31 0.89
N LYS A 417 11.36 6.18 1.32
CA LYS A 417 11.56 5.64 2.68
C LYS A 417 13.05 5.40 2.96
N ASN A 418 13.76 4.74 2.04
CA ASN A 418 15.17 4.38 2.24
C ASN A 418 16.09 5.61 2.20
N ILE A 419 15.80 6.62 1.35
CA ILE A 419 16.53 7.89 1.35
C ILE A 419 16.29 8.68 2.62
N LEU A 420 15.08 8.67 3.17
CA LEU A 420 14.80 9.35 4.44
C LEU A 420 15.57 8.71 5.59
N ILE A 421 15.60 7.38 5.66
CA ILE A 421 16.41 6.63 6.62
C ILE A 421 17.89 7.01 6.47
N TRP A 422 18.39 7.01 5.23
CA TRP A 422 19.76 7.41 4.93
C TRP A 422 20.10 8.85 5.37
N SER A 423 19.25 9.81 5.00
CA SER A 423 19.45 11.21 5.35
C SER A 423 19.41 11.46 6.86
N GLY A 424 18.59 10.71 7.59
CA GLY A 424 18.53 10.74 9.05
C GLY A 424 19.78 10.20 9.70
N LEU A 425 20.27 9.08 9.15
CA LEU A 425 21.51 8.47 9.61
C LEU A 425 22.71 9.41 9.41
N LEU A 426 22.89 9.97 8.21
CA LEU A 426 23.98 10.90 7.93
C LEU A 426 23.95 12.14 8.84
N GLN A 427 22.77 12.75 9.02
CA GLN A 427 22.64 13.93 9.87
C GLN A 427 22.89 13.60 11.35
N SER A 428 22.44 12.42 11.81
CA SER A 428 22.71 11.94 13.16
C SER A 428 24.20 11.70 13.38
N LEU A 429 24.86 11.07 12.41
CA LEU A 429 26.29 10.79 12.44
C LEU A 429 27.11 12.10 12.46
N GLN A 430 26.81 13.02 11.55
CA GLN A 430 27.46 14.34 11.49
C GLN A 430 27.26 15.12 12.79
N PHE A 431 26.04 15.16 13.33
CA PHE A 431 25.75 15.87 14.58
C PHE A 431 26.58 15.33 15.76
N VAL A 432 26.61 14.01 15.93
CA VAL A 432 27.33 13.38 17.05
C VAL A 432 28.85 13.50 16.88
N LEU A 433 29.38 13.20 15.70
CA LEU A 433 30.82 13.23 15.45
C LEU A 433 31.38 14.66 15.50
N ASN A 434 30.70 15.63 14.88
CA ASN A 434 31.12 17.04 14.97
C ASN A 434 30.97 17.55 16.40
N GLY A 435 29.88 17.24 17.10
CA GLY A 435 29.70 17.63 18.50
C GLY A 435 30.77 17.05 19.42
N MET A 436 31.20 15.81 19.19
CA MET A 436 32.34 15.22 19.90
C MET A 436 33.65 15.92 19.53
N GLY A 437 33.94 16.11 18.25
CA GLY A 437 35.15 16.77 17.77
C GLY A 437 35.30 18.22 18.26
N GLU A 438 34.22 19.01 18.21
CA GLU A 438 34.16 20.38 18.72
C GLU A 438 34.35 20.42 20.24
N SER A 439 33.71 19.52 20.98
CA SER A 439 33.87 19.45 22.45
C SER A 439 35.31 19.13 22.85
N ILE A 440 35.97 18.27 22.06
CA ILE A 440 37.32 17.82 22.33
C ILE A 440 38.34 18.88 21.93
N SER A 441 38.24 19.44 20.73
CA SER A 441 39.08 20.57 20.31
C SER A 441 38.98 21.74 21.27
N ALA A 442 37.77 22.11 21.72
CA ALA A 442 37.58 23.14 22.73
C ALA A 442 38.23 22.79 24.09
N ALA A 443 38.26 21.51 24.48
CA ALA A 443 38.96 21.09 25.69
C ALA A 443 40.49 21.17 25.56
N PHE A 444 41.03 20.89 24.37
CA PHE A 444 42.46 20.99 24.08
C PHE A 444 42.94 22.42 23.83
N ASP A 445 42.12 23.29 23.25
CA ASP A 445 42.47 24.71 23.02
C ASP A 445 42.59 25.51 24.33
N ASN A 446 41.87 25.08 25.39
CA ASN A 446 41.91 25.69 26.72
C ASN A 446 42.96 25.05 27.65
N ALA A 447 43.83 24.19 27.11
CA ALA A 447 44.78 23.39 27.87
C ALA A 447 46.11 24.12 28.09
N ASP A 448 46.60 24.13 29.34
CA ASP A 448 47.96 24.56 29.65
C ASP A 448 48.98 23.54 29.10
N GLU A 449 50.14 24.02 28.64
CA GLU A 449 51.22 23.20 28.06
C GLU A 449 51.66 22.09 29.04
N GLY A 450 51.47 20.82 28.69
CA GLY A 450 51.80 19.66 29.53
C GLY A 450 50.65 19.07 30.37
N SER A 451 49.42 19.54 30.18
CA SER A 451 48.23 18.95 30.81
C SER A 451 47.90 17.56 30.25
N ASN A 452 47.39 16.67 31.13
CA ASN A 452 47.10 15.28 30.76
C ASN A 452 45.83 15.22 29.88
N PRO A 453 45.86 14.57 28.70
CA PRO A 453 44.71 14.44 27.80
C PRO A 453 43.43 13.95 28.49
N ILE A 454 43.56 13.02 29.45
CA ILE A 454 42.44 12.45 30.21
C ILE A 454 41.72 13.53 31.05
N THR A 455 42.48 14.42 31.68
CA THR A 455 41.92 15.50 32.51
C THR A 455 41.23 16.58 31.70
N LEU A 456 41.72 16.84 30.47
CA LEU A 456 41.11 17.78 29.54
C LEU A 456 39.76 17.27 29.05
N LEU A 457 39.65 15.99 28.73
CA LEU A 457 38.38 15.35 28.35
C LEU A 457 37.37 15.28 29.49
N GLY A 458 37.85 15.19 30.73
CA GLY A 458 37.00 15.36 31.91
C GLY A 458 36.31 16.73 31.97
N ASN A 459 36.90 17.78 31.39
CA ASN A 459 36.32 19.11 31.33
C ASN A 459 35.23 19.24 30.24
N ALA A 460 35.26 18.38 29.22
CA ALA A 460 34.20 18.27 28.20
C ALA A 460 32.93 17.55 28.69
N ASN A 461 32.87 17.20 29.98
CA ASN A 461 31.76 16.45 30.58
C ASN A 461 30.38 17.12 30.40
N SER A 462 30.29 18.45 30.48
CA SER A 462 29.02 19.17 30.35
C SER A 462 28.41 19.14 28.95
N THR A 463 29.22 18.97 27.90
CA THR A 463 28.76 18.92 26.51
C THR A 463 28.62 17.48 26.02
N LEU A 464 29.52 16.58 26.41
CA LEU A 464 29.50 15.18 25.98
C LEU A 464 28.45 14.34 26.69
N THR A 465 28.14 14.61 27.96
CA THR A 465 27.11 13.87 28.71
C THR A 465 25.72 13.94 28.04
N PRO A 466 25.15 15.13 27.73
CA PRO A 466 23.85 15.17 27.07
C PRO A 466 23.85 14.60 25.64
N LEU A 467 24.99 14.60 24.94
CA LEU A 467 25.12 13.99 23.61
C LEU A 467 25.12 12.46 23.68
N LEU A 468 25.89 11.90 24.61
CA LEU A 468 26.01 10.45 24.80
C LEU A 468 24.78 9.86 25.51
N ASP A 469 24.13 10.62 26.39
CA ASP A 469 22.89 10.18 27.06
C ASP A 469 21.78 9.94 26.03
N LYS A 470 21.72 10.73 24.95
CA LYS A 470 20.79 10.47 23.82
C LYS A 470 21.06 9.13 23.12
N LEU A 471 22.30 8.63 23.18
CA LEU A 471 22.72 7.33 22.65
C LEU A 471 22.54 6.20 23.66
N GLY A 472 22.07 6.49 24.89
CA GLY A 472 22.05 5.53 25.99
C GLY A 472 23.44 5.21 26.55
N LEU A 473 24.45 6.05 26.26
CA LEU A 473 25.82 5.91 26.74
C LEU A 473 26.10 6.95 27.83
N SER A 474 26.70 6.54 28.94
CA SER A 474 27.10 7.47 29.99
C SER A 474 28.55 7.90 29.78
N TRP A 475 28.78 9.19 29.48
CA TRP A 475 30.12 9.74 29.30
C TRP A 475 31.06 9.47 30.49
N PRO A 476 30.67 9.67 31.76
CA PRO A 476 31.51 9.34 32.90
C PRO A 476 31.97 7.88 32.93
N ILE A 477 31.10 6.94 32.55
CA ILE A 477 31.41 5.50 32.52
C ILE A 477 32.37 5.18 31.38
N GLU A 478 32.13 5.73 30.19
CA GLU A 478 32.99 5.47 29.03
C GLU A 478 34.36 6.15 29.18
N LEU A 479 34.42 7.35 29.77
CA LEU A 479 35.66 8.00 30.15
C LEU A 479 36.43 7.14 31.17
N GLN A 480 35.77 6.61 32.20
CA GLN A 480 36.41 5.72 33.17
C GLN A 480 36.99 4.46 32.51
N LYS A 481 36.24 3.82 31.59
CA LYS A 481 36.74 2.66 30.83
C LYS A 481 37.96 3.01 29.98
N LEU A 482 37.97 4.21 29.40
CA LEU A 482 39.12 4.68 28.62
C LEU A 482 40.34 4.90 29.52
N VAL A 483 40.15 5.49 30.71
CA VAL A 483 41.20 5.64 31.73
C VAL A 483 41.73 4.28 32.20
N ASP A 484 40.86 3.33 32.47
CA ASP A 484 41.25 1.99 32.91
C ASP A 484 42.04 1.27 31.80
N PHE A 485 41.60 1.39 30.54
CA PHE A 485 42.31 0.86 29.38
C PHE A 485 43.74 1.40 29.23
N THR A 486 43.95 2.71 29.48
CA THR A 486 45.29 3.31 29.45
C THR A 486 46.21 2.86 30.59
N LYS A 487 45.64 2.43 31.72
CA LYS A 487 46.40 2.00 32.92
C LYS A 487 46.71 0.51 32.94
N GLU A 488 45.83 -0.32 32.38
CA GLU A 488 45.87 -1.77 32.52
C GLU A 488 46.78 -2.46 31.49
N LYS A 489 47.12 -1.79 30.39
CA LYS A 489 47.89 -2.39 29.29
C LYS A 489 49.40 -2.16 29.42
N ASN A 490 50.12 -3.20 29.85
CA ASN A 490 51.59 -3.24 29.86
C ASN A 490 52.13 -3.55 28.46
N THR A 491 51.99 -2.60 27.53
CA THR A 491 52.39 -2.74 26.11
C THR A 491 53.55 -1.81 25.74
N THR A 492 54.23 -2.11 24.63
CA THR A 492 55.35 -1.32 24.08
C THR A 492 54.93 0.03 23.46
N LEU A 493 53.64 0.36 23.48
CA LEU A 493 53.06 1.59 22.92
C LEU A 493 53.06 2.71 23.96
N THR A 494 53.18 3.97 23.50
CA THR A 494 53.15 5.11 24.41
C THR A 494 51.75 5.29 25.04
N PRO A 495 51.63 5.90 26.23
CA PRO A 495 50.33 6.20 26.84
C PRO A 495 49.41 7.03 25.93
N ASP A 496 49.98 7.92 25.12
CA ASP A 496 49.24 8.77 24.17
C ASP A 496 48.68 7.95 22.99
N ASP A 497 49.46 6.98 22.49
CA ASP A 497 49.01 6.04 21.46
C ASP A 497 47.84 5.16 21.93
N LEU A 498 47.91 4.68 23.17
CA LEU A 498 46.85 3.89 23.80
C LEU A 498 45.56 4.70 23.98
N PHE A 499 45.70 5.98 24.30
CA PHE A 499 44.58 6.91 24.41
C PHE A 499 43.86 7.06 23.05
N VAL A 500 44.61 7.28 21.96
CA VAL A 500 44.06 7.41 20.60
C VAL A 500 43.29 6.14 20.19
N VAL A 501 43.84 4.95 20.48
CA VAL A 501 43.17 3.67 20.21
C VAL A 501 41.87 3.53 21.01
N GLY A 502 41.88 3.89 22.29
CA GLY A 502 40.67 3.87 23.13
C GLY A 502 39.59 4.82 22.62
N TYR A 503 40.00 6.01 22.16
CA TYR A 503 39.10 7.02 21.62
C TYR A 503 38.45 6.57 20.29
N GLN A 504 39.21 5.99 19.36
CA GLN A 504 38.65 5.45 18.11
C GLN A 504 37.66 4.30 18.34
N ARG A 505 37.89 3.47 19.36
CA ARG A 505 36.92 2.43 19.76
C ARG A 505 35.63 3.02 20.34
N LEU A 506 35.74 4.14 21.07
CA LEU A 506 34.57 4.87 21.52
C LEU A 506 33.78 5.43 20.34
N ILE A 507 34.46 6.01 19.34
CA ILE A 507 33.83 6.47 18.10
C ILE A 507 33.09 5.30 17.44
N LEU A 508 33.73 4.15 17.22
CA LEU A 508 33.06 2.97 16.67
C LEU A 508 31.80 2.59 17.46
N LYS A 509 31.88 2.60 18.80
CA LYS A 509 30.73 2.26 19.65
C LYS A 509 29.61 3.31 19.55
N VAL A 510 29.96 4.59 19.47
CA VAL A 510 29.02 5.69 19.24
C VAL A 510 28.32 5.51 17.90
N VAL A 511 29.10 5.26 16.84
CA VAL A 511 28.60 4.98 15.50
C VAL A 511 27.63 3.79 15.53
N LEU A 512 28.02 2.65 16.08
CA LEU A 512 27.14 1.48 16.19
C LEU A 512 25.83 1.78 16.95
N ASN A 513 25.86 2.61 17.99
CA ASN A 513 24.65 3.02 18.71
C ASN A 513 23.80 4.03 17.91
N VAL A 514 24.41 4.88 17.08
CA VAL A 514 23.68 5.70 16.10
C VAL A 514 22.99 4.80 15.07
N PHE A 515 23.65 3.74 14.59
CA PHE A 515 23.11 2.81 13.60
C PHE A 515 22.05 1.84 14.16
N ALA A 516 22.13 1.47 15.44
CA ALA A 516 21.24 0.50 16.09
C ALA A 516 19.72 0.75 15.88
N PRO A 517 19.20 2.00 15.92
CA PRO A 517 17.80 2.27 15.61
C PRO A 517 17.46 2.16 14.11
N PHE A 518 18.44 2.25 13.20
CA PHE A 518 18.21 2.23 11.74
C PHE A 518 18.47 0.86 11.10
N VAL A 519 19.36 0.05 11.68
CA VAL A 519 19.76 -1.26 11.14
C VAL A 519 19.81 -2.28 12.27
N ALA A 520 19.19 -3.44 12.06
CA ALA A 520 19.34 -4.58 12.97
C ALA A 520 20.78 -5.11 12.89
N LEU A 521 21.66 -4.65 13.79
CA LEU A 521 23.10 -5.01 13.81
C LEU A 521 23.33 -6.53 13.88
N ASN A 522 22.40 -7.27 14.48
CA ASN A 522 22.46 -8.72 14.61
C ASN A 522 22.22 -9.47 13.30
N SER A 523 21.64 -8.82 12.29
CA SER A 523 21.41 -9.39 10.95
C SER A 523 22.42 -8.90 9.90
N LEU A 524 23.48 -8.20 10.32
CA LEU A 524 24.58 -7.84 9.44
C LEU A 524 25.33 -9.10 8.98
N ASP A 525 25.93 -9.03 7.79
CA ASP A 525 26.72 -10.13 7.25
C ASP A 525 27.86 -10.53 8.20
N ASN A 526 28.16 -11.84 8.24
CA ASN A 526 29.19 -12.40 9.10
C ASN A 526 30.56 -11.74 8.84
N GLY A 527 30.82 -11.29 7.60
CA GLY A 527 32.01 -10.53 7.24
C GLY A 527 32.10 -9.18 7.95
N ILE A 528 30.99 -8.44 8.04
CA ILE A 528 30.91 -7.12 8.69
C ILE A 528 31.05 -7.27 10.21
N GLN A 529 30.38 -8.27 10.80
CA GLN A 529 30.53 -8.58 12.22
C GLN A 529 31.97 -8.95 12.58
N ALA A 530 32.65 -9.72 11.73
CA ALA A 530 34.07 -10.04 11.90
C ALA A 530 34.96 -8.80 11.81
N GLN A 531 34.65 -7.84 10.92
CA GLN A 531 35.38 -6.57 10.81
C GLN A 531 35.19 -5.67 12.05
N ILE A 532 33.97 -5.60 12.60
CA ILE A 532 33.69 -4.88 13.85
C ILE A 532 34.52 -5.48 15.01
N VAL A 533 34.50 -6.80 15.15
CA VAL A 533 35.26 -7.51 16.19
C VAL A 533 36.76 -7.34 15.98
N TRP A 534 37.22 -7.36 14.73
CA TRP A 534 38.62 -7.13 14.39
C TRP A 534 39.10 -5.74 14.80
N TYR A 535 38.32 -4.69 14.52
CA TYR A 535 38.63 -3.32 14.93
C TYR A 535 38.66 -3.15 16.46
N GLN A 536 37.82 -3.90 17.18
CA GLN A 536 37.82 -3.92 18.65
C GLN A 536 39.03 -4.65 19.26
N THR A 537 39.69 -5.55 18.52
CA THR A 537 40.73 -6.43 19.06
C THR A 537 42.15 -6.03 18.63
N ASN A 538 42.30 -5.42 17.46
CA ASN A 538 43.61 -5.12 16.87
C ASN A 538 44.06 -3.68 17.12
N ASP A 539 45.02 -3.46 18.02
CA ASP A 539 45.46 -2.10 18.40
C ASP A 539 46.31 -1.40 17.31
N THR A 540 47.12 -2.14 16.57
CA THR A 540 48.03 -1.57 15.55
C THR A 540 47.27 -1.06 14.33
N ALA A 541 46.18 -1.75 13.97
CA ALA A 541 45.30 -1.33 12.90
C ALA A 541 44.52 -0.05 13.22
N VAL A 542 44.04 0.10 14.47
CA VAL A 542 43.34 1.30 14.92
C VAL A 542 44.30 2.51 14.96
N LEU A 543 45.55 2.29 15.34
CA LEU A 543 46.56 3.35 15.36
C LEU A 543 46.94 3.78 13.94
N GLN A 544 47.04 2.85 12.99
CA GLN A 544 47.21 3.19 11.57
C GLN A 544 46.03 3.99 11.01
N ASP A 545 44.81 3.67 11.45
CA ASP A 545 43.57 4.40 11.11
C ASP A 545 43.59 5.84 11.64
N ALA A 546 44.16 6.06 12.83
CA ALA A 546 44.18 7.35 13.48
C ALA A 546 45.29 8.30 12.99
N TRP A 547 46.38 7.77 12.43
CA TRP A 547 47.60 8.55 12.13
C TRP A 547 47.97 8.64 10.64
N ASN A 548 47.28 7.97 9.70
CA ASN A 548 47.70 7.91 8.29
C ASN A 548 46.62 8.35 7.28
N ASP A 549 47.00 9.26 6.39
CA ASP A 549 46.12 10.18 5.64
C ASP A 549 45.88 9.78 4.16
N THR A 550 46.11 8.51 3.74
CA THR A 550 46.19 8.22 2.29
C THR A 550 45.61 6.91 1.76
N SER A 551 44.81 6.13 2.49
CA SER A 551 43.96 5.11 1.82
C SER A 551 42.96 4.42 2.75
N SER A 552 41.71 4.88 2.74
CA SER A 552 40.50 4.17 3.18
C SER A 552 40.53 3.64 4.63
N PRO A 553 40.18 4.48 5.62
CA PRO A 553 40.13 4.07 7.01
C PRO A 553 39.25 2.83 7.18
N ASN A 554 39.73 1.85 7.95
CA ASN A 554 39.01 0.58 8.15
C ASN A 554 37.71 0.82 8.93
N LEU A 555 37.64 1.89 9.73
CA LEU A 555 36.41 2.35 10.36
C LEU A 555 35.39 2.81 9.33
N GLU A 556 35.80 3.61 8.35
CA GLU A 556 34.92 4.11 7.29
C GLU A 556 34.36 2.97 6.45
N LYS A 557 35.17 1.97 6.10
CA LYS A 557 34.69 0.75 5.43
C LYS A 557 33.60 0.02 6.21
N VAL A 558 33.71 -0.02 7.54
CA VAL A 558 32.69 -0.62 8.40
C VAL A 558 31.41 0.22 8.37
N VAL A 559 31.52 1.55 8.43
CA VAL A 559 30.37 2.46 8.31
C VAL A 559 29.71 2.34 6.94
N ASP A 560 30.49 2.35 5.86
CA ASP A 560 30.03 2.20 4.49
C ASP A 560 29.35 0.86 4.26
N ALA A 561 29.90 -0.23 4.81
CA ALA A 561 29.30 -1.55 4.70
C ALA A 561 27.94 -1.65 5.40
N ILE A 562 27.78 -0.97 6.54
CA ILE A 562 26.49 -0.91 7.27
C ILE A 562 25.50 0.00 6.53
N ALA A 563 25.98 1.08 5.91
CA ALA A 563 25.19 2.06 5.17
C ALA A 563 24.76 1.60 3.75
N ALA A 564 25.59 0.81 3.08
CA ALA A 564 25.47 0.44 1.67
C ALA A 564 24.08 -0.07 1.25
N PRO A 565 23.36 -0.92 2.02
CA PRO A 565 22.07 -1.46 1.61
C PRO A 565 21.00 -0.37 1.39
N GLN A 566 20.97 0.65 2.25
CA GLN A 566 19.99 1.74 2.15
C GLN A 566 20.31 2.65 0.97
N VAL A 567 21.60 2.93 0.80
CA VAL A 567 22.16 3.84 -0.20
C VAL A 567 22.09 3.27 -1.63
N GLN A 568 22.18 1.95 -1.78
CA GLN A 568 22.03 1.28 -3.09
C GLN A 568 20.63 1.44 -3.68
N SER A 569 19.59 1.34 -2.85
CA SER A 569 18.20 1.52 -3.28
C SER A 569 17.90 2.96 -3.72
N ALA A 570 18.57 3.94 -3.10
CA ALA A 570 18.44 5.36 -3.38
C ALA A 570 18.93 5.75 -4.79
N ARG A 571 19.90 5.01 -5.35
CA ARG A 571 20.54 5.33 -6.64
C ARG A 571 19.55 5.49 -7.80
N SER A 572 18.47 4.71 -7.77
CA SER A 572 17.53 4.63 -8.90
C SER A 572 16.30 5.51 -8.71
N ILE A 573 16.20 6.30 -7.63
CA ILE A 573 14.96 7.03 -7.30
C ILE A 573 14.52 8.01 -8.40
N MET A 574 15.47 8.64 -9.10
CA MET A 574 15.18 9.56 -10.19
C MET A 574 14.56 8.84 -11.39
N ALA A 575 15.10 7.67 -11.72
CA ALA A 575 14.53 6.82 -12.76
C ALA A 575 13.15 6.32 -12.37
N LEU A 576 12.93 6.03 -11.07
CA LEU A 576 11.63 5.61 -10.57
C LEU A 576 10.59 6.74 -10.68
N CYS A 577 10.93 7.95 -10.23
CA CYS A 577 10.08 9.12 -10.38
C CYS A 577 9.81 9.46 -11.86
N GLY A 578 10.85 9.48 -12.70
CA GLY A 578 10.69 9.71 -14.14
C GLY A 578 9.79 8.66 -14.79
N GLY A 579 9.94 7.39 -14.41
CA GLY A 579 9.09 6.30 -14.84
C GLY A 579 7.62 6.51 -14.46
N THR A 580 7.32 6.99 -13.25
CA THR A 580 5.92 7.30 -12.88
C THR A 580 5.28 8.31 -13.84
N LEU A 581 6.00 9.37 -14.22
CA LEU A 581 5.51 10.38 -15.16
C LEU A 581 5.37 9.85 -16.59
N VAL A 582 6.33 9.04 -17.06
CA VAL A 582 6.27 8.41 -18.39
C VAL A 582 5.06 7.49 -18.48
N PHE A 583 4.86 6.61 -17.50
CA PHE A 583 3.71 5.69 -17.51
C PHE A 583 2.40 6.43 -17.28
N LEU A 584 2.38 7.51 -16.48
CA LEU A 584 1.21 8.37 -16.37
C LEU A 584 0.88 9.05 -17.71
N ALA A 585 1.86 9.55 -18.45
CA ALA A 585 1.66 10.12 -19.79
C ALA A 585 1.05 9.09 -20.75
N LEU A 586 1.56 7.84 -20.73
CA LEU A 586 1.03 6.73 -21.53
C LEU A 586 -0.39 6.33 -21.11
N LEU A 587 -0.69 6.32 -19.80
CA LEU A 587 -2.04 6.06 -19.29
C LEU A 587 -3.04 7.08 -19.81
N ASN A 588 -2.66 8.37 -19.83
CA ASN A 588 -3.53 9.43 -20.29
C ASN A 588 -3.80 9.36 -21.80
N VAL A 589 -2.76 9.10 -22.60
CA VAL A 589 -2.92 8.92 -24.06
C VAL A 589 -3.68 7.65 -24.42
N THR A 590 -3.61 6.60 -23.60
CA THR A 590 -4.42 5.38 -23.80
C THR A 590 -5.85 5.53 -23.28
N GLN A 591 -6.11 6.45 -22.35
CA GLN A 591 -7.45 6.78 -21.90
C GLN A 591 -8.19 7.65 -22.93
N ALA A 592 -7.59 8.77 -23.35
CA ALA A 592 -8.14 9.65 -24.38
C ALA A 592 -7.05 10.09 -25.35
N TRP A 593 -7.29 9.87 -26.65
CA TRP A 593 -6.35 10.33 -27.65
C TRP A 593 -6.37 11.86 -27.63
N PRO A 594 -5.22 12.54 -27.52
CA PRO A 594 -5.17 13.99 -27.44
C PRO A 594 -5.74 14.60 -28.73
N LYS A 595 -6.88 15.30 -28.59
CA LYS A 595 -7.56 15.98 -29.71
C LYS A 595 -7.10 17.43 -29.85
N ASP A 596 -6.82 18.08 -28.71
CA ASP A 596 -6.51 19.50 -28.67
C ASP A 596 -5.02 19.73 -28.44
N ARG A 597 -4.53 20.90 -28.89
CA ARG A 597 -3.13 21.33 -28.69
C ARG A 597 -2.71 21.34 -27.22
N TYR A 598 -3.65 21.65 -26.31
CA TYR A 598 -3.40 21.68 -24.86
C TYR A 598 -3.27 20.26 -24.28
N ALA A 599 -4.04 19.30 -24.78
CA ALA A 599 -3.90 17.89 -24.40
C ALA A 599 -2.58 17.29 -24.90
N TRP A 600 -2.15 17.65 -26.12
CA TRP A 600 -0.81 17.31 -26.63
C TRP A 600 0.30 17.99 -25.80
N GLY A 601 0.11 19.24 -25.41
CA GLY A 601 1.03 19.96 -24.53
C GLY A 601 1.21 19.27 -23.18
N SER A 602 0.12 18.87 -22.52
CA SER A 602 0.18 18.17 -21.22
C SER A 602 0.87 16.81 -21.37
N PHE A 603 0.50 16.01 -22.38
CA PHE A 603 1.17 14.74 -22.67
C PHE A 603 2.68 14.92 -22.89
N LEU A 604 3.07 15.84 -23.78
CA LEU A 604 4.47 16.05 -24.12
C LEU A 604 5.27 16.61 -22.93
N SER A 605 4.68 17.48 -22.11
CA SER A 605 5.31 17.98 -20.89
C SER A 605 5.60 16.85 -19.88
N ARG A 606 4.62 15.97 -19.63
CA ARG A 606 4.78 14.82 -18.73
C ARG A 606 5.82 13.83 -19.25
N LEU A 607 5.78 13.54 -20.55
CA LEU A 607 6.74 12.64 -21.19
C LEU A 607 8.16 13.23 -21.14
N THR A 608 8.33 14.51 -21.48
CA THR A 608 9.65 15.17 -21.48
C THR A 608 10.22 15.29 -20.06
N MET A 609 9.43 15.74 -19.08
CA MET A 609 9.85 15.76 -17.68
C MET A 609 10.22 14.37 -17.16
N GLY A 610 9.39 13.36 -17.46
CA GLY A 610 9.67 11.97 -17.11
C GLY A 610 10.98 11.46 -17.71
N LEU A 611 11.22 11.72 -19.01
CA LEU A 611 12.45 11.34 -19.69
C LEU A 611 13.68 12.09 -19.15
N ILE A 612 13.55 13.38 -18.79
CA ILE A 612 14.62 14.15 -18.16
C ILE A 612 15.01 13.52 -16.81
N LEU A 613 14.03 13.21 -15.96
CA LEU A 613 14.27 12.57 -14.66
C LEU A 613 14.86 11.16 -14.83
N THR A 614 14.40 10.39 -15.81
CA THR A 614 14.99 9.08 -16.11
C THR A 614 16.41 9.19 -16.68
N ALA A 615 16.71 10.22 -17.48
CA ALA A 615 18.04 10.46 -18.01
C ALA A 615 19.06 10.80 -16.91
N LEU A 616 18.62 11.34 -15.77
CA LEU A 616 19.49 11.55 -14.60
C LEU A 616 20.02 10.25 -14.00
N LEU A 617 19.51 9.08 -14.41
CA LEU A 617 20.17 7.81 -14.13
C LEU A 617 21.60 7.75 -14.70
N ALA A 618 21.93 8.55 -15.72
CA ALA A 618 23.28 8.66 -16.25
C ALA A 618 24.29 9.16 -15.20
N LEU A 619 23.85 9.84 -14.13
CA LEU A 619 24.72 10.20 -13.00
C LEU A 619 25.29 8.96 -12.29
N ASN A 620 24.66 7.78 -12.46
CA ASN A 620 25.12 6.52 -11.87
C ASN A 620 26.32 5.91 -12.62
N ILE A 621 26.76 6.52 -13.73
CA ILE A 621 27.93 6.08 -14.49
C ILE A 621 29.20 6.55 -13.75
N GLY A 622 29.95 5.59 -13.21
CA GLY A 622 31.22 5.83 -12.51
C GLY A 622 32.07 4.55 -12.48
N SER A 623 33.40 4.71 -12.36
CA SER A 623 34.37 3.61 -12.36
C SER A 623 34.26 2.72 -11.13
N ASN A 624 33.96 3.31 -9.97
CA ASN A 624 33.78 2.58 -8.71
C ASN A 624 32.30 2.60 -8.33
N GLN A 625 31.66 1.43 -8.28
CA GLN A 625 30.24 1.33 -7.95
C GLN A 625 29.98 1.20 -6.44
N ASP A 626 31.03 1.07 -5.65
CA ASP A 626 30.93 1.01 -4.19
C ASP A 626 30.68 2.41 -3.63
N TYR A 627 29.88 2.45 -2.56
CA TYR A 627 29.65 3.69 -1.82
C TYR A 627 30.82 3.88 -0.85
N SER A 628 31.32 5.12 -0.77
CA SER A 628 32.37 5.54 0.17
C SER A 628 31.97 6.91 0.71
N LEU A 629 32.15 7.13 2.00
CA LEU A 629 31.98 8.44 2.62
C LEU A 629 33.10 9.43 2.26
N ASP A 630 34.23 8.94 1.74
CA ASP A 630 35.38 9.73 1.30
C ASP A 630 35.06 10.63 0.09
N GLU A 631 35.24 11.93 0.30
CA GLU A 631 34.96 13.02 -0.64
C GLU A 631 35.86 12.95 -1.90
N ASP A 632 37.05 12.35 -1.76
CA ASP A 632 38.06 12.17 -2.80
C ASP A 632 37.95 10.85 -3.57
N SER A 633 36.97 10.00 -3.24
CA SER A 633 36.73 8.77 -3.99
C SER A 633 36.19 9.06 -5.41
N ASN A 634 36.77 8.41 -6.43
CA ASN A 634 36.30 8.47 -7.84
C ASN A 634 34.96 7.71 -8.03
N GLY A 635 33.96 8.01 -7.20
CA GLY A 635 32.62 7.43 -7.24
C GLY A 635 31.68 8.18 -8.20
N PRO A 636 30.53 7.56 -8.57
CA PRO A 636 29.52 8.19 -9.39
C PRO A 636 29.01 9.51 -8.78
N PRO A 637 28.75 10.55 -9.60
CA PRO A 637 28.18 11.83 -9.16
C PRO A 637 26.87 11.73 -8.35
N VAL A 638 26.14 10.61 -8.46
CA VAL A 638 24.92 10.34 -7.66
C VAL A 638 25.19 10.41 -6.15
N TRP A 639 26.38 10.01 -5.71
CA TRP A 639 26.72 9.97 -4.30
C TRP A 639 26.77 11.33 -3.66
N ARG A 640 27.56 12.23 -4.23
CA ARG A 640 27.64 13.63 -3.79
C ARG A 640 26.26 14.28 -3.72
N TRP A 641 25.40 14.00 -4.69
CA TRP A 641 24.04 14.54 -4.70
C TRP A 641 23.11 13.94 -3.62
N LEU A 642 23.29 12.66 -3.28
CA LEU A 642 22.58 12.02 -2.17
C LEU A 642 23.08 12.54 -0.82
N ASP A 643 24.38 12.74 -0.68
CA ASP A 643 25.04 13.23 0.54
C ASP A 643 24.72 14.71 0.79
N ASP A 644 24.61 15.52 -0.27
CA ASP A 644 24.16 16.92 -0.22
C ASP A 644 22.65 17.06 0.07
N LEU A 645 21.92 15.96 0.21
CA LEU A 645 20.49 15.92 0.57
C LEU A 645 19.56 16.59 -0.46
N TRP A 646 20.03 16.89 -1.67
CA TRP A 646 19.25 17.53 -2.74
C TRP A 646 18.32 16.56 -3.49
N ALA A 647 18.41 15.26 -3.20
CA ALA A 647 17.62 14.25 -3.88
C ALA A 647 16.11 14.41 -3.74
N ILE A 648 15.62 14.62 -2.52
CA ILE A 648 14.18 14.79 -2.27
C ILE A 648 13.69 16.17 -2.76
N PRO A 649 14.39 17.29 -2.49
CA PRO A 649 14.00 18.61 -3.02
C PRO A 649 13.90 18.67 -4.54
N THR A 650 14.85 18.10 -5.28
CA THR A 650 14.84 18.12 -6.75
C THR A 650 13.63 17.38 -7.32
N LEU A 651 13.27 16.23 -6.74
CA LEU A 651 12.05 15.49 -7.09
C LEU A 651 10.77 16.30 -6.80
N ALA A 652 10.71 16.94 -5.62
CA ALA A 652 9.56 17.76 -5.24
C ALA A 652 9.39 18.96 -6.18
N ILE A 653 10.49 19.63 -6.55
CA ILE A 653 10.48 20.75 -7.50
C ILE A 653 10.04 20.26 -8.89
N ALA A 654 10.55 19.12 -9.37
CA ALA A 654 10.20 18.60 -10.68
C ALA A 654 8.71 18.24 -10.79
N LEU A 655 8.16 17.54 -9.79
CA LEU A 655 6.74 17.19 -9.74
C LEU A 655 5.84 18.42 -9.52
N GLY A 656 6.26 19.34 -8.67
CA GLY A 656 5.55 20.61 -8.46
C GLY A 656 5.50 21.46 -9.74
N LEU A 657 6.63 21.57 -10.45
CA LEU A 657 6.70 22.26 -11.74
C LEU A 657 5.79 21.59 -12.79
N GLN A 658 5.77 20.25 -12.83
CA GLN A 658 4.87 19.51 -13.71
C GLN A 658 3.40 19.80 -13.39
N GLY A 659 3.02 19.86 -12.11
CA GLY A 659 1.68 20.23 -11.68
C GLY A 659 1.29 21.65 -12.09
N VAL A 660 2.22 22.61 -11.96
CA VAL A 660 2.01 24.00 -12.42
C VAL A 660 1.83 24.07 -13.93
N ILE A 661 2.65 23.36 -14.70
CA ILE A 661 2.54 23.30 -16.17
C ILE A 661 1.16 22.77 -16.58
N ASP A 662 0.70 21.68 -15.98
CA ASP A 662 -0.62 21.12 -16.29
C ASP A 662 -1.76 22.07 -15.94
N HIS A 663 -1.69 22.76 -14.80
CA HIS A 663 -2.70 23.73 -14.39
C HIS A 663 -2.76 24.95 -15.33
N VAL A 664 -1.60 25.45 -15.76
CA VAL A 664 -1.50 26.55 -16.73
C VAL A 664 -2.08 26.14 -18.09
N LEU A 665 -1.77 24.93 -18.57
CA LEU A 665 -2.32 24.41 -19.82
C LEU A 665 -3.84 24.24 -19.74
N LEU A 666 -4.36 23.76 -18.62
CA LEU A 666 -5.80 23.65 -18.38
C LEU A 666 -6.47 25.03 -18.40
N HIS A 667 -5.89 26.03 -17.72
CA HIS A 667 -6.42 27.39 -17.72
C HIS A 667 -6.52 27.98 -19.14
N TYR A 668 -5.48 27.78 -19.96
CA TYR A 668 -5.53 28.22 -21.37
C TYR A 668 -6.50 27.40 -22.22
N ALA A 669 -6.69 26.12 -21.93
CA ALA A 669 -7.66 25.28 -22.62
C ALA A 669 -9.09 25.76 -22.38
N VAL A 670 -9.45 26.06 -21.11
CA VAL A 670 -10.76 26.61 -20.74
C VAL A 670 -10.99 27.95 -21.40
N LYS A 671 -10.03 28.87 -21.31
CA LYS A 671 -10.14 30.20 -21.95
C LYS A 671 -10.33 30.12 -23.47
N ALA A 672 -9.67 29.16 -24.12
CA ALA A 672 -9.83 28.94 -25.56
C ALA A 672 -11.19 28.32 -25.91
N ALA A 673 -11.70 27.43 -25.06
CA ALA A 673 -13.03 26.86 -25.21
C ALA A 673 -14.12 27.93 -25.05
N ASP A 674 -14.02 28.78 -24.03
CA ASP A 674 -14.95 29.88 -23.78
C ASP A 674 -14.94 30.90 -24.94
N ALA A 675 -13.76 31.18 -25.53
CA ALA A 675 -13.64 32.07 -26.69
C ALA A 675 -14.19 31.47 -27.98
N ALA A 676 -14.26 30.14 -28.09
CA ALA A 676 -14.77 29.42 -29.25
C ALA A 676 -16.25 29.04 -29.12
N ALA A 677 -16.84 29.16 -27.92
CA ALA A 677 -18.26 28.92 -27.70
C ALA A 677 -19.08 29.93 -28.53
N PRO A 678 -20.00 29.46 -29.40
CA PRO A 678 -20.86 30.37 -30.14
C PRO A 678 -21.66 31.21 -29.16
N VAL A 679 -21.55 32.54 -29.27
CA VAL A 679 -22.47 33.46 -28.61
C VAL A 679 -23.82 33.25 -29.29
N ASP A 680 -24.70 32.45 -28.69
CA ASP A 680 -26.07 32.32 -29.18
C ASP A 680 -26.70 33.73 -29.25
N PRO A 681 -27.12 34.23 -30.43
CA PRO A 681 -27.71 35.57 -30.54
C PRO A 681 -29.07 35.71 -29.84
N ILE A 682 -29.62 34.63 -29.27
CA ILE A 682 -31.03 34.54 -28.88
C ILE A 682 -31.32 35.16 -27.50
N PHE A 683 -30.31 35.53 -26.70
CA PHE A 683 -30.51 36.23 -25.42
C PHE A 683 -29.97 37.67 -25.38
N SER A 684 -29.84 38.31 -26.55
CA SER A 684 -29.44 39.73 -26.63
C SER A 684 -30.59 40.67 -26.97
N SER A 685 -31.76 40.51 -26.35
CA SER A 685 -32.72 41.62 -26.22
C SER A 685 -33.71 41.40 -25.06
N GLU A 686 -33.32 41.75 -23.84
CA GLU A 686 -34.26 42.29 -22.87
C GLU A 686 -33.50 43.06 -21.78
N SER A 687 -33.73 44.36 -21.73
CA SER A 687 -33.20 45.27 -20.71
C SER A 687 -33.88 44.97 -19.37
N GLY A 688 -33.18 44.34 -18.42
CA GLY A 688 -33.72 44.28 -17.05
C GLY A 688 -33.14 43.27 -16.07
N TYR A 689 -32.34 42.28 -16.48
CA TYR A 689 -31.86 41.24 -15.55
C TYR A 689 -30.33 41.16 -15.52
N PRO A 690 -29.69 41.12 -14.34
CA PRO A 690 -28.25 40.98 -14.25
C PRO A 690 -27.85 39.61 -14.80
N LEU A 691 -26.84 39.61 -15.68
CA LEU A 691 -26.16 38.44 -16.27
C LEU A 691 -26.06 37.27 -15.29
N GLN A 692 -26.98 36.32 -15.40
CA GLN A 692 -26.83 35.03 -14.76
C GLN A 692 -25.81 34.27 -15.62
N LYS A 693 -24.58 34.18 -15.11
CA LYS A 693 -23.56 33.26 -15.62
C LYS A 693 -24.25 31.93 -15.95
N LEU A 694 -24.09 31.42 -17.16
CA LEU A 694 -24.38 30.02 -17.44
C LEU A 694 -23.56 29.19 -16.46
N HIS A 695 -24.20 28.77 -15.37
CA HIS A 695 -23.79 27.59 -14.66
C HIS A 695 -23.89 26.46 -15.68
N THR A 696 -22.72 26.05 -16.15
CA THR A 696 -22.48 24.75 -16.74
C THR A 696 -23.26 23.68 -16.00
N ALA A 697 -23.77 22.71 -16.76
CA ALA A 697 -24.46 21.51 -16.32
C ALA A 697 -23.63 20.72 -15.29
N GLU A 698 -23.66 21.18 -14.06
CA GLU A 698 -23.08 20.57 -12.87
C GLU A 698 -24.13 20.67 -11.76
N SER A 699 -25.20 19.89 -11.91
CA SER A 699 -26.17 19.66 -10.84
C SER A 699 -26.72 18.24 -10.79
N ASP A 700 -25.98 17.23 -11.28
CA ASP A 700 -26.37 15.81 -11.08
C ASP A 700 -25.47 15.05 -10.10
N TYR A 701 -24.73 15.76 -9.26
CA TYR A 701 -24.19 15.22 -8.01
C TYR A 701 -24.60 16.07 -6.81
N SER A 702 -25.90 16.32 -6.65
CA SER A 702 -26.46 16.41 -5.31
C SER A 702 -26.87 15.00 -4.88
N TYR A 703 -26.28 14.52 -3.79
CA TYR A 703 -26.88 13.43 -3.02
C TYR A 703 -28.32 13.82 -2.71
N ASN A 704 -29.27 13.18 -3.38
CA ASN A 704 -30.69 13.36 -3.14
C ASN A 704 -31.05 12.30 -2.07
N PRO A 705 -31.19 12.66 -0.78
CA PRO A 705 -31.81 11.73 0.15
C PRO A 705 -33.23 11.49 -0.37
N VAL A 706 -33.58 10.22 -0.51
CA VAL A 706 -34.93 9.74 -0.82
C VAL A 706 -35.94 10.58 -0.02
N SER A 707 -36.73 11.39 -0.71
CA SER A 707 -37.92 12.03 -0.13
C SER A 707 -38.88 10.91 0.27
N PRO A 708 -39.24 10.77 1.56
CA PRO A 708 -40.41 9.98 1.92
C PRO A 708 -41.63 10.72 1.39
N GLY A 709 -42.47 10.00 0.66
CA GLY A 709 -43.80 10.50 0.35
C GLY A 709 -44.61 10.59 1.65
N THR A 710 -45.01 11.80 2.03
CA THR A 710 -46.41 12.23 2.21
C THR A 710 -46.48 13.38 3.22
N ALA A 711 -47.06 14.50 2.77
CA ALA A 711 -47.31 15.72 3.53
C ALA A 711 -48.38 15.58 4.64
N LYS A 712 -48.41 14.44 5.35
CA LYS A 712 -49.29 14.17 6.50
C LYS A 712 -48.54 13.85 7.79
N GLU A 713 -47.22 13.63 7.74
CA GLU A 713 -46.41 13.36 8.94
C GLU A 713 -45.90 14.64 9.63
N ASP A 714 -45.68 15.73 8.87
CA ASP A 714 -45.21 16.99 9.42
C ASP A 714 -46.26 17.68 10.31
N GLU A 715 -47.55 17.59 9.97
CA GLU A 715 -48.65 18.10 10.83
C GLU A 715 -48.85 17.27 12.11
N ALA A 716 -48.40 16.00 12.13
CA ALA A 716 -48.46 15.16 13.32
C ALA A 716 -47.29 15.48 14.28
N PHE A 717 -46.09 15.72 13.73
CA PHE A 717 -44.91 16.09 14.51
C PHE A 717 -45.00 17.50 15.12
N GLU A 718 -45.60 18.45 14.40
CA GLU A 718 -45.78 19.82 14.90
C GLU A 718 -46.88 19.91 15.98
N ASN A 719 -47.92 19.07 15.88
CA ASN A 719 -48.93 18.91 16.95
C ASN A 719 -48.36 18.22 18.20
N GLU A 720 -47.45 17.24 18.04
CA GLU A 720 -46.85 16.52 19.16
C GLU A 720 -45.79 17.37 19.88
N SER A 721 -44.99 18.15 19.14
CA SER A 721 -44.07 19.17 19.67
C SER A 721 -44.81 20.28 20.44
N SER A 722 -45.95 20.73 19.92
CA SER A 722 -46.80 21.73 20.58
C SER A 722 -47.45 21.17 21.85
N ARG A 723 -47.90 19.90 21.83
CA ARG A 723 -48.39 19.19 23.02
C ARG A 723 -47.33 19.03 24.10
N LEU A 724 -46.10 18.68 23.71
CA LEU A 724 -44.95 18.53 24.63
C LEU A 724 -44.52 19.87 25.24
N LYS A 725 -44.57 20.97 24.50
CA LYS A 725 -44.32 22.32 25.04
C LYS A 725 -45.40 22.76 26.03
N THR A 726 -46.67 22.41 25.81
CA THR A 726 -47.74 22.67 26.80
C THR A 726 -47.70 21.76 28.03
N MET A 727 -47.08 20.58 27.94
CA MET A 727 -46.85 19.70 29.10
C MET A 727 -45.62 20.10 29.92
N TRP A 728 -44.67 20.84 29.36
CA TRP A 728 -43.52 21.37 30.10
C TRP A 728 -43.84 22.68 30.84
N ASN A 729 -44.82 23.45 30.35
CA ASN A 729 -45.25 24.72 30.96
C ASN A 729 -46.44 24.59 31.94
N LYS A 730 -46.86 23.37 32.30
CA LYS A 730 -47.77 23.05 33.40
C LYS A 730 -47.01 22.21 34.41
#